data_AF-A0A918BI15-F1
#
_entry.id   AF-A0A918BI15-F1
#
_cell.length_a   1.000
_cell.length_b   1.000
_cell.length_c   1.000
_cell.angle_alpha   90.00
_cell.angle_beta   90.00
_cell.angle_gamma   90.00
#
_symmetry.space_group_name_H-M   'P 1'
#
loop_
_entity.id
_entity.type
_entity.pdbx_description
1 polymer ?
#
loop_
_entity_poly.entity_id
_entity_poly.type
_entity_poly.pdbx_seq_one_letter_code
_entity_poly.pdbx_strand_id
1 'polypeptide(L)'
;MLLALLVVVGSPWVQRLLFDYYLDHHTWLFSDEKTAMFVRATFMPSWQYSPRYYDGVHHLVAADLMTLLLFAGIVLLPSRLPARVPRWLRCVLGGVLASVLVNLLLWAAPDLVDPDAADWRFSGEVLGPLVRSALVFGLAVGLLLALLTAGAGRNGRTARRHVRPQGHGLVAPQERGRIGMQTVPTTVQRPMPVGSAPGDVTRYLCAAAYTDEGFADRVVEEVLADEAGAVAPSPGVDLKAVVDHCLNAREIRHRRDLHLTGAFVLLALTAPLWLVLAMVLLNITRSAGVRPSLAVRGRTHPERRALVKTGITAGFAVLLAFYIGAVVSSVPMPAFVSWLFGAYLAGVPAALAALCALAFAYATVVRHDLGIDRLLRTTLTRGTFGRMRSARPGRPRPQWIADRIAAVAEAQEGNVTVYSGYTPWIGYSETRSKWLLTVPLLPADDPVGTKARPAAPRPFTVTELVGHVRERLQAAAAHGAAGDTAEAGAGALGSLVVEDRIFVNGTTVKGDERFAGTSRRTPAVRLSAETVEQIMLRPTGTARHCLAVHVPLWGGDVVPSVLLHFATTGRTLHLHIDVHVLGPVHGAYHSVDRLRGDLTPEARRGLLMDALGHTGRALFGAPFRVRRHASLDARHRRRTVDELKAMRQDPLYDHGARVSIREMALSPEYHNYFQVVDADEITLMVERHTLAAMREFLDSHGYDTADFRAQQQTILNQGVIQQGGTSIIGNQAIGTGATATQNLPQQSGAAAPSPAGGSTT
;
A
#
# COMPACT_ATOMS: atom_id res chain seq x y z
N MET A 1 -14.62 -14.39 -25.05
CA MET A 1 -14.73 -15.34 -26.19
C MET A 1 -16.00 -15.14 -26.99
N LEU A 2 -17.21 -15.19 -26.41
CA LEU A 2 -18.46 -14.95 -27.15
C LEU A 2 -18.48 -13.64 -27.95
N LEU A 3 -18.11 -12.52 -27.34
CA LEU A 3 -18.03 -11.23 -28.02
C LEU A 3 -17.03 -11.23 -29.18
N ALA A 4 -15.92 -11.97 -29.07
CA ALA A 4 -14.96 -12.09 -30.16
C ALA A 4 -15.53 -12.90 -31.33
N LEU A 5 -16.33 -13.93 -31.05
CA LEU A 5 -17.04 -14.70 -32.07
C LEU A 5 -18.13 -13.87 -32.75
N LEU A 6 -18.90 -13.09 -31.98
CA LEU A 6 -19.88 -12.13 -32.52
C LEU A 6 -19.22 -11.03 -33.34
N VAL A 7 -18.00 -10.62 -32.97
CA VAL A 7 -17.21 -9.67 -33.75
C VAL A 7 -16.77 -10.31 -35.08
N VAL A 8 -16.36 -11.57 -35.09
CA VAL A 8 -16.02 -12.26 -36.35
C VAL A 8 -17.26 -12.42 -37.24
N VAL A 9 -18.39 -12.85 -36.67
CA VAL A 9 -19.65 -13.03 -37.42
C VAL A 9 -20.19 -11.70 -37.94
N GLY A 10 -20.14 -10.63 -37.14
CA GLY A 10 -20.59 -9.29 -37.52
C GLY A 10 -19.65 -8.54 -38.47
N SER A 11 -18.45 -9.07 -38.69
CA SER A 11 -17.45 -8.44 -39.54
C SER A 11 -17.90 -8.34 -41.00
N PRO A 12 -17.46 -7.31 -41.74
CA PRO A 12 -17.72 -7.17 -43.18
C PRO A 12 -17.38 -8.41 -44.00
N TRP A 13 -16.41 -9.22 -43.57
CA TRP A 13 -15.96 -10.42 -44.28
C TRP A 13 -17.03 -11.51 -44.33
N VAL A 14 -17.61 -11.83 -43.17
CA VAL A 14 -18.64 -12.87 -43.04
C VAL A 14 -19.95 -12.33 -43.57
N GLN A 15 -20.26 -11.07 -43.24
CA GLN A 15 -21.52 -10.44 -43.60
C GLN A 15 -21.65 -10.20 -45.12
N ARG A 16 -20.56 -9.88 -45.86
CA ARG A 16 -20.62 -9.74 -47.33
C ARG A 16 -20.94 -11.06 -47.99
N LEU A 17 -20.26 -12.12 -47.56
CA LEU A 17 -20.46 -13.46 -48.10
C LEU A 17 -21.88 -13.98 -47.83
N LEU A 18 -22.42 -13.70 -46.64
CA LEU A 18 -23.80 -14.01 -46.28
C LEU A 18 -24.81 -13.17 -47.09
N PHE A 19 -24.49 -11.90 -47.35
CA PHE A 19 -25.35 -10.98 -48.10
C PHE A 19 -25.41 -11.33 -49.59
N ASP A 20 -24.27 -11.66 -50.20
CA ASP A 20 -24.19 -12.14 -51.58
C ASP A 20 -24.94 -13.48 -51.72
N TYR A 21 -24.76 -14.40 -50.76
CA TYR A 21 -25.54 -15.65 -50.70
C TYR A 21 -27.05 -15.40 -50.60
N TYR A 22 -27.46 -14.44 -49.76
CA TYR A 22 -28.87 -14.06 -49.58
C TYR A 22 -29.47 -13.48 -50.86
N LEU A 23 -28.74 -12.60 -51.57
CA LEU A 23 -29.18 -12.05 -52.85
C LEU A 23 -29.32 -13.12 -53.94
N ASP A 24 -28.37 -14.05 -54.02
CA ASP A 24 -28.37 -15.12 -55.03
C ASP A 24 -29.49 -16.16 -54.80
N HIS A 25 -29.82 -16.45 -53.54
CA HIS A 25 -30.76 -17.53 -53.19
C HIS A 25 -32.16 -17.05 -52.81
N HIS A 26 -32.35 -15.76 -52.48
CA HIS A 26 -33.62 -15.20 -52.05
C HIS A 26 -33.99 -13.95 -52.86
N THR A 27 -34.28 -14.15 -54.15
CA THR A 27 -34.97 -13.16 -54.98
C THR A 27 -36.47 -13.15 -54.65
N TRP A 28 -37.10 -11.97 -54.79
CA TRP A 28 -38.48 -11.62 -54.35
C TRP A 28 -39.61 -12.56 -54.79
N LEU A 29 -39.35 -13.59 -55.60
CA LEU A 29 -40.37 -14.45 -56.22
C LEU A 29 -40.41 -15.91 -55.69
N PHE A 30 -39.38 -16.42 -54.98
CA PHE A 30 -39.33 -17.86 -54.60
C PHE A 30 -38.57 -18.18 -53.29
N SER A 31 -38.66 -17.36 -52.23
CA SER A 31 -37.99 -17.69 -50.95
C SER A 31 -38.94 -18.36 -49.94
N ASP A 32 -38.53 -19.51 -49.38
CA ASP A 32 -39.16 -20.11 -48.20
C ASP A 32 -38.94 -19.18 -46.99
N GLU A 33 -40.02 -18.61 -46.44
CA GLU A 33 -39.99 -17.59 -45.38
C GLU A 33 -39.20 -18.05 -44.14
N LYS A 34 -39.14 -19.38 -43.90
CA LYS A 34 -38.41 -19.97 -42.78
C LYS A 34 -36.90 -19.90 -42.95
N THR A 35 -36.37 -20.16 -44.14
CA THR A 35 -34.91 -20.10 -44.40
C THR A 35 -34.42 -18.66 -44.45
N ALA A 36 -35.23 -17.76 -45.03
CA ALA A 36 -34.96 -16.32 -45.03
C ALA A 36 -34.87 -15.74 -43.61
N MET A 37 -35.68 -16.22 -42.66
CA MET A 37 -35.66 -15.80 -41.26
C MET A 37 -34.33 -16.12 -40.55
N PHE A 38 -33.76 -17.31 -40.79
CA PHE A 38 -32.47 -17.69 -40.19
C PHE A 38 -31.30 -16.89 -40.79
N VAL A 39 -31.32 -16.68 -42.11
CA VAL A 39 -30.28 -15.88 -42.78
C VAL A 39 -30.39 -14.41 -42.33
N ARG A 40 -31.60 -13.86 -42.21
CA ARG A 40 -31.81 -12.49 -41.68
C ARG A 40 -31.31 -12.30 -40.26
N ALA A 41 -31.48 -13.30 -39.39
CA ALA A 41 -30.96 -13.28 -38.02
C ALA A 41 -29.43 -13.15 -37.98
N THR A 42 -28.71 -13.67 -38.99
CA THR A 42 -27.25 -13.56 -39.05
C THR A 42 -26.73 -12.16 -39.40
N PHE A 43 -27.57 -11.28 -39.95
CA PHE A 43 -27.22 -9.87 -40.21
C PHE A 43 -27.31 -8.96 -38.98
N MET A 44 -27.83 -9.44 -37.83
CA MET A 44 -28.00 -8.63 -36.62
C MET A 44 -26.72 -7.97 -36.06
N PRO A 45 -25.56 -8.65 -35.98
CA PRO A 45 -24.33 -8.03 -35.49
C PRO A 45 -23.58 -7.29 -36.59
N SER A 46 -24.18 -7.02 -37.75
CA SER A 46 -23.47 -6.48 -38.90
C SER A 46 -23.06 -5.02 -38.70
N TRP A 47 -21.78 -4.74 -38.95
CA TRP A 47 -21.30 -3.39 -39.22
C TRP A 47 -20.67 -3.40 -40.61
N GLN A 48 -21.28 -2.70 -41.56
CA GLN A 48 -20.77 -2.65 -42.93
C GLN A 48 -20.92 -1.29 -43.58
N TYR A 49 -19.98 -1.04 -44.49
CA TYR A 49 -19.97 -0.02 -45.53
C TYR A 49 -20.24 -0.70 -46.87
N SER A 50 -21.35 -0.34 -47.54
CA SER A 50 -21.67 -0.72 -48.91
C SER A 50 -21.68 0.53 -49.80
N PRO A 51 -20.63 0.75 -50.62
CA PRO A 51 -20.59 1.89 -51.54
C PRO A 51 -21.55 1.75 -52.74
N ARG A 52 -22.26 0.62 -52.88
CA ARG A 52 -23.17 0.38 -54.02
C ARG A 52 -24.63 0.73 -53.76
N TYR A 53 -25.02 0.99 -52.52
CA TYR A 53 -26.43 1.19 -52.16
C TYR A 53 -26.72 2.40 -51.25
N TYR A 54 -25.73 2.93 -50.51
CA TYR A 54 -25.99 3.96 -49.51
C TYR A 54 -24.82 4.94 -49.43
N ASP A 55 -25.03 6.17 -49.88
CA ASP A 55 -23.97 7.16 -50.17
C ASP A 55 -23.60 8.04 -48.94
N GLY A 56 -23.80 7.56 -47.70
CA GLY A 56 -23.74 8.40 -46.49
C GLY A 56 -23.05 7.81 -45.25
N VAL A 57 -22.31 8.66 -44.52
CA VAL A 57 -21.59 8.35 -43.26
C VAL A 57 -22.54 8.08 -42.08
N HIS A 58 -23.78 8.59 -42.13
CA HIS A 58 -24.79 8.44 -41.08
C HIS A 58 -25.14 6.96 -40.80
N HIS A 59 -25.16 6.13 -41.85
CA HIS A 59 -25.42 4.69 -41.75
C HIS A 59 -24.35 3.94 -40.94
N LEU A 60 -23.08 4.32 -41.08
CA LEU A 60 -21.97 3.64 -40.42
C LEU A 60 -22.01 3.86 -38.91
N VAL A 61 -22.24 5.11 -38.49
CA VAL A 61 -22.34 5.49 -37.08
C VAL A 61 -23.56 4.84 -36.44
N ALA A 62 -24.69 4.75 -37.15
CA ALA A 62 -25.88 4.10 -36.64
C ALA A 62 -25.71 2.57 -36.52
N ALA A 63 -25.13 1.89 -37.52
CA ALA A 63 -24.89 0.45 -37.47
C ALA A 63 -23.86 0.07 -36.39
N ASP A 64 -22.79 0.86 -36.25
CA ASP A 64 -21.78 0.68 -35.19
C ASP A 64 -22.41 0.90 -33.80
N LEU A 65 -23.22 1.96 -33.64
CA LEU A 65 -23.92 2.25 -32.38
C LEU A 65 -24.90 1.12 -32.01
N MET A 66 -25.65 0.60 -32.97
CA MET A 66 -26.59 -0.50 -32.76
C MET A 66 -25.89 -1.81 -32.38
N THR A 67 -24.76 -2.11 -33.03
CA THR A 67 -23.93 -3.28 -32.70
C THR A 67 -23.32 -3.15 -31.30
N LEU A 68 -22.87 -1.95 -30.93
CA LEU A 68 -22.38 -1.67 -29.57
C LEU A 68 -23.48 -1.78 -28.52
N LEU A 69 -24.69 -1.28 -28.80
CA LEU A 69 -25.85 -1.43 -27.93
C LEU A 69 -26.25 -2.89 -27.76
N LEU A 70 -26.18 -3.68 -28.84
CA LEU A 70 -26.42 -5.12 -28.83
C LEU A 70 -25.39 -5.84 -27.93
N PHE A 71 -24.10 -5.58 -28.12
CA PHE A 71 -23.03 -6.17 -27.31
C PHE A 71 -23.12 -5.75 -25.83
N ALA A 72 -23.37 -4.46 -25.57
CA ALA A 72 -23.58 -3.95 -24.23
C ALA A 72 -24.80 -4.60 -23.57
N GLY A 73 -25.90 -4.74 -24.30
CA GLY A 73 -27.11 -5.42 -23.85
C GLY A 73 -26.85 -6.88 -23.46
N ILE A 74 -26.17 -7.65 -24.33
CA ILE A 74 -25.83 -9.06 -24.09
C ILE A 74 -24.97 -9.23 -22.83
N VAL A 75 -24.10 -8.26 -22.51
CA VAL A 75 -23.23 -8.29 -21.31
C VAL A 75 -23.96 -7.82 -20.06
N LEU A 76 -24.74 -6.73 -20.15
CA LEU A 76 -25.27 -6.01 -19.00
C LEU A 76 -26.65 -6.52 -18.57
N LEU A 77 -27.55 -6.83 -19.51
CA LEU A 77 -28.94 -7.22 -19.19
C LEU A 77 -29.04 -8.49 -18.33
N PRO A 78 -28.24 -9.57 -18.54
CA PRO A 78 -28.26 -10.75 -17.67
C PRO A 78 -27.93 -10.42 -16.20
N SER A 79 -27.10 -9.40 -15.96
CA SER A 79 -26.70 -8.96 -14.61
C SER A 79 -27.75 -8.09 -13.92
N ARG A 80 -28.67 -7.49 -14.69
CA ARG A 80 -29.76 -6.63 -14.20
C ARG A 80 -31.06 -7.40 -13.94
N LEU A 81 -31.18 -8.63 -14.44
CA LEU A 81 -32.34 -9.49 -14.18
C LEU A 81 -32.35 -10.02 -12.73
N PRO A 82 -33.55 -10.22 -12.13
CA PRO A 82 -33.69 -10.62 -10.72
C PRO A 82 -32.89 -11.88 -10.38
N ALA A 83 -32.21 -11.87 -9.23
CA ALA A 83 -31.39 -13.00 -8.78
C ALA A 83 -32.18 -14.31 -8.53
N ARG A 84 -33.51 -14.23 -8.44
CA ARG A 84 -34.42 -15.40 -8.35
C ARG A 84 -34.48 -16.21 -9.64
N VAL A 85 -34.10 -15.63 -10.78
CA VAL A 85 -34.10 -16.32 -12.08
C VAL A 85 -32.79 -17.11 -12.23
N PRO A 86 -32.84 -18.40 -12.60
CA PRO A 86 -31.65 -19.21 -12.77
C PRO A 86 -30.72 -18.59 -13.82
N ARG A 87 -29.40 -18.69 -13.57
CA ARG A 87 -28.37 -17.96 -14.34
C ARG A 87 -28.42 -18.24 -15.84
N TRP A 88 -28.67 -19.49 -16.23
CA TRP A 88 -28.81 -19.87 -17.64
C TRP A 88 -29.99 -19.15 -18.29
N LEU A 89 -31.13 -19.06 -17.59
CA LEU A 89 -32.33 -18.39 -18.07
C LEU A 89 -32.14 -16.87 -18.13
N ARG A 90 -31.36 -16.27 -17.21
CA ARG A 90 -30.96 -14.85 -17.29
C ARG A 90 -30.09 -14.54 -18.50
N CYS A 91 -29.19 -15.45 -18.88
CA CYS A 91 -28.39 -15.31 -20.10
C CYS A 91 -29.25 -15.38 -21.36
N VAL A 92 -30.22 -16.29 -21.41
CA VAL A 92 -31.18 -16.42 -22.52
C VAL A 92 -32.08 -15.18 -22.62
N LEU A 93 -32.72 -14.79 -21.52
CA LEU A 93 -33.57 -13.60 -21.46
C LEU A 93 -32.81 -12.31 -21.80
N GLY A 94 -31.58 -12.16 -21.31
CA GLY A 94 -30.75 -11.00 -21.60
C GLY A 94 -30.32 -10.91 -23.07
N GLY A 95 -30.03 -12.04 -23.71
CA GLY A 95 -29.74 -12.10 -25.15
C GLY A 95 -30.95 -11.71 -26.00
N VAL A 96 -32.12 -12.31 -25.73
CA VAL A 96 -33.38 -12.01 -26.42
C VAL A 96 -33.77 -10.54 -26.25
N LEU A 97 -33.71 -10.01 -25.02
CA LEU A 97 -34.08 -8.63 -24.74
C LEU A 97 -33.15 -7.63 -25.42
N ALA A 98 -31.84 -7.90 -25.45
CA ALA A 98 -30.87 -7.07 -26.17
C ALA A 98 -31.19 -7.01 -27.68
N SER A 99 -31.45 -8.15 -28.30
CA SER A 99 -31.69 -8.27 -29.74
C SER A 99 -33.00 -7.64 -30.19
N VAL A 100 -34.07 -7.82 -29.40
CA VAL A 100 -35.38 -7.22 -29.68
C VAL A 100 -35.35 -5.71 -29.49
N LEU A 101 -34.71 -5.21 -28.41
CA LEU A 101 -34.67 -3.78 -28.12
C LEU A 101 -33.87 -2.99 -29.17
N VAL A 102 -32.76 -3.55 -29.67
CA VAL A 102 -31.98 -2.95 -30.76
C VAL A 102 -32.77 -2.92 -32.07
N ASN A 103 -33.51 -3.98 -32.41
CA ASN A 103 -34.36 -3.99 -33.61
C ASN A 103 -35.56 -3.05 -33.51
N LEU A 104 -36.19 -2.94 -32.34
CA LEU A 104 -37.27 -1.99 -32.13
C LEU A 104 -36.79 -0.54 -32.24
N LEU A 105 -35.56 -0.27 -31.79
CA LEU A 105 -34.93 1.03 -31.96
C LEU A 105 -34.64 1.33 -33.44
N LEU A 106 -34.21 0.32 -34.21
CA LEU A 106 -34.00 0.42 -35.66
C LEU A 106 -35.31 0.73 -36.41
N TRP A 107 -36.41 0.11 -35.99
CA TRP A 107 -37.74 0.34 -36.55
C TRP A 107 -38.36 1.68 -36.12
N ALA A 108 -38.16 2.10 -34.87
CA ALA A 108 -38.74 3.32 -34.33
C ALA A 108 -38.06 4.60 -34.85
N ALA A 109 -36.82 4.51 -35.31
CA ALA A 109 -36.05 5.64 -35.80
C ALA A 109 -35.28 5.28 -37.08
N PRO A 110 -35.99 5.00 -38.20
CA PRO A 110 -35.36 4.64 -39.46
C PRO A 110 -34.50 5.80 -40.00
N ASP A 111 -34.87 7.06 -39.73
CA ASP A 111 -34.11 8.26 -40.10
C ASP A 111 -32.71 8.33 -39.46
N LEU A 112 -32.43 7.58 -38.38
CA LEU A 112 -31.07 7.45 -37.85
C LEU A 112 -30.17 6.63 -38.78
N VAL A 113 -30.78 5.74 -39.54
CA VAL A 113 -30.10 4.85 -40.48
C VAL A 113 -30.19 5.45 -41.87
N ASP A 114 -31.38 5.72 -42.40
CA ASP A 114 -31.63 6.19 -43.77
C ASP A 114 -32.60 7.38 -43.78
N PRO A 115 -32.15 8.60 -44.13
CA PRO A 115 -33.00 9.80 -44.18
C PRO A 115 -34.02 9.78 -45.32
N ASP A 116 -33.85 8.94 -46.35
CA ASP A 116 -34.76 8.81 -47.49
C ASP A 116 -35.77 7.65 -47.32
N ALA A 117 -35.63 6.83 -46.26
CA ALA A 117 -36.49 5.68 -45.98
C ALA A 117 -37.79 6.01 -45.19
N ALA A 118 -38.39 7.17 -45.43
CA ALA A 118 -39.59 7.62 -44.72
C ALA A 118 -40.79 6.64 -44.84
N ASP A 119 -40.83 5.83 -45.92
CA ASP A 119 -41.88 4.83 -46.18
C ASP A 119 -41.83 3.58 -45.27
N TRP A 120 -40.74 3.35 -44.54
CA TRP A 120 -40.56 2.15 -43.69
C TRP A 120 -41.33 2.24 -42.36
N ARG A 121 -41.81 3.44 -41.99
CA ARG A 121 -42.41 3.72 -40.69
C ARG A 121 -43.77 3.07 -40.45
N PHE A 122 -44.46 2.61 -41.51
CA PHE A 122 -45.89 2.28 -41.42
C PHE A 122 -46.33 0.93 -42.01
N SER A 123 -45.44 0.09 -42.56
CA SER A 123 -45.85 -1.25 -43.03
C SER A 123 -45.69 -2.30 -41.92
N GLY A 124 -46.81 -2.86 -41.46
CA GLY A 124 -46.82 -4.04 -40.56
C GLY A 124 -46.11 -5.27 -41.17
N GLU A 125 -45.87 -5.25 -42.49
CA GLU A 125 -45.16 -6.27 -43.25
C GLU A 125 -43.65 -6.36 -42.92
N VAL A 126 -43.03 -5.29 -42.40
CA VAL A 126 -41.58 -5.25 -42.11
C VAL A 126 -41.27 -5.57 -40.64
N LEU A 127 -42.14 -5.17 -39.71
CA LEU A 127 -41.95 -5.39 -38.27
C LEU A 127 -41.98 -6.88 -37.88
N GLY A 128 -42.90 -7.66 -38.45
CA GLY A 128 -43.05 -9.08 -38.15
C GLY A 128 -41.79 -9.90 -38.45
N PRO A 129 -41.19 -9.79 -39.64
CA PRO A 129 -39.92 -10.45 -39.99
C PRO A 129 -38.72 -9.97 -39.16
N LEU A 130 -38.63 -8.68 -38.82
CA LEU A 130 -37.54 -8.11 -37.99
C LEU A 130 -37.55 -8.67 -36.57
N VAL A 131 -38.71 -8.66 -35.91
CA VAL A 131 -38.86 -9.20 -34.54
C VAL A 131 -38.58 -10.70 -34.51
N ARG A 132 -39.07 -11.45 -35.51
CA ARG A 132 -38.80 -12.89 -35.65
C ARG A 132 -37.29 -13.17 -35.76
N SER A 133 -36.58 -12.43 -36.60
CA SER A 133 -35.13 -12.57 -36.77
C SER A 133 -34.35 -12.20 -35.49
N ALA A 134 -34.79 -11.15 -34.78
CA ALA A 134 -34.23 -10.72 -33.50
C ALA A 134 -34.38 -11.79 -32.39
N LEU A 135 -35.53 -12.46 -32.34
CA LEU A 135 -35.79 -13.55 -31.41
C LEU A 135 -34.86 -14.74 -31.65
N VAL A 136 -34.68 -15.14 -32.92
CA VAL A 136 -33.79 -16.25 -33.30
C VAL A 136 -32.35 -15.95 -32.92
N PHE A 137 -31.85 -14.77 -33.28
CA PHE A 137 -30.48 -14.37 -32.93
C PHE A 137 -30.28 -14.28 -31.42
N GLY A 138 -31.19 -13.60 -30.71
CA GLY A 138 -31.10 -13.42 -29.26
C GLY A 138 -31.18 -14.74 -28.48
N LEU A 139 -31.98 -15.70 -28.94
CA LEU A 139 -32.08 -17.03 -28.35
C LEU A 139 -30.79 -17.84 -28.57
N ALA A 140 -30.22 -17.82 -29.78
CA ALA A 140 -28.97 -18.51 -30.09
C ALA A 140 -27.78 -17.96 -29.27
N VAL A 141 -27.63 -16.63 -29.21
CA VAL A 141 -26.57 -15.96 -28.44
C VAL A 141 -26.76 -16.15 -26.94
N GLY A 142 -28.00 -16.05 -26.46
CA GLY A 142 -28.34 -16.25 -25.06
C GLY A 142 -28.07 -17.68 -24.57
N LEU A 143 -28.34 -18.68 -25.41
CA LEU A 143 -28.04 -20.09 -25.13
C LEU A 143 -26.53 -20.36 -25.13
N LEU A 144 -25.79 -19.76 -26.06
CA LEU A 144 -24.33 -19.88 -26.11
C LEU A 144 -23.65 -19.17 -24.92
N LEU A 145 -24.19 -18.02 -24.49
CA LEU A 145 -23.76 -17.34 -23.26
C LEU A 145 -24.05 -18.19 -22.01
N ALA A 146 -25.20 -18.86 -21.97
CA ALA A 146 -25.55 -19.79 -20.89
C ALA A 146 -24.58 -20.97 -20.84
N LEU A 147 -24.23 -21.57 -21.98
CA LEU A 147 -23.27 -22.68 -22.08
C LEU A 147 -21.86 -22.26 -21.63
N LEU A 148 -21.37 -21.11 -22.08
CA LEU A 148 -20.05 -20.58 -21.69
C LEU A 148 -19.95 -20.22 -20.20
N THR A 149 -21.09 -19.90 -19.57
CA THR A 149 -21.14 -19.54 -18.16
C THR A 149 -21.50 -20.71 -17.24
N ALA A 150 -22.05 -21.80 -17.77
CA ALA A 150 -22.36 -23.03 -17.03
C ALA A 150 -21.09 -23.73 -16.51
N GLY A 151 -19.98 -23.69 -17.25
CA GLY A 151 -18.68 -24.26 -16.82
C GLY A 151 -18.00 -23.52 -15.66
N ALA A 152 -18.37 -22.26 -15.40
CA ALA A 152 -17.79 -21.46 -14.33
C ALA A 152 -18.44 -21.71 -12.94
N GLY A 153 -19.49 -22.54 -12.88
CA GLY A 153 -20.31 -22.74 -11.69
C GLY A 153 -19.80 -23.77 -10.67
N ARG A 154 -18.76 -24.56 -11.00
CA ARG A 154 -18.26 -25.62 -10.09
C ARG A 154 -17.04 -25.23 -9.24
N ASN A 155 -16.35 -24.13 -9.54
CA ASN A 155 -15.09 -23.75 -8.87
C ASN A 155 -15.04 -22.28 -8.38
N GLY A 156 -16.12 -21.76 -7.78
CA GLY A 156 -16.16 -20.33 -7.44
C GLY A 156 -17.11 -19.93 -6.33
N ARG A 157 -17.08 -20.60 -5.17
CA ARG A 157 -17.52 -19.97 -3.92
C ARG A 157 -16.32 -19.38 -3.20
N THR A 158 -15.68 -18.39 -3.79
CA THR A 158 -14.85 -17.43 -3.06
C THR A 158 -15.65 -16.15 -2.91
N ALA A 159 -16.18 -15.95 -1.71
CA ALA A 159 -16.91 -14.77 -1.31
C ALA A 159 -16.00 -13.54 -1.44
N ARG A 160 -16.18 -12.74 -2.49
CA ARG A 160 -15.74 -11.34 -2.51
C ARG A 160 -16.67 -10.55 -1.59
N ARG A 161 -16.30 -10.45 -0.31
CA ARG A 161 -16.88 -9.43 0.58
C ARG A 161 -16.19 -8.12 0.25
N HIS A 162 -16.93 -7.23 -0.42
CA HIS A 162 -16.54 -5.83 -0.57
C HIS A 162 -16.47 -5.20 0.83
N VAL A 163 -15.27 -4.76 1.24
CA VAL A 163 -15.12 -3.83 2.36
C VAL A 163 -14.93 -2.43 1.79
N ARG A 164 -15.87 -1.56 2.13
CA ARG A 164 -15.89 -0.12 1.87
C ARG A 164 -15.30 0.55 3.11
N PRO A 165 -14.41 1.55 3.03
CA PRO A 165 -13.83 2.17 4.22
C PRO A 165 -14.67 3.38 4.64
N GLN A 166 -15.32 3.33 5.79
CA GLN A 166 -15.76 4.53 6.52
C GLN A 166 -15.86 4.24 8.03
N GLY A 167 -15.22 5.11 8.83
CA GLY A 167 -15.80 5.66 10.06
C GLY A 167 -15.56 4.92 11.38
N HIS A 168 -14.95 5.65 12.31
CA HIS A 168 -14.74 5.40 13.74
C HIS A 168 -15.83 4.65 14.53
N GLY A 169 -15.38 3.93 15.57
CA GLY A 169 -16.14 3.80 16.82
C GLY A 169 -16.14 2.40 17.46
N LEU A 170 -15.40 2.29 18.57
CA LEU A 170 -15.69 1.52 19.79
C LEU A 170 -15.72 -0.03 19.77
N VAL A 171 -15.06 -0.56 20.80
CA VAL A 171 -14.94 -1.96 21.23
C VAL A 171 -16.26 -2.47 21.80
N ALA A 172 -16.64 -3.72 21.47
CA ALA A 172 -17.37 -4.63 22.38
C ALA A 172 -17.20 -6.11 21.93
N PRO A 173 -17.14 -7.10 22.86
CA PRO A 173 -16.77 -8.48 22.54
C PRO A 173 -17.94 -9.50 22.55
N GLN A 174 -17.80 -10.50 21.68
CA GLN A 174 -18.12 -11.93 21.86
C GLN A 174 -19.57 -12.39 22.09
N GLU A 175 -20.09 -13.15 21.10
CA GLU A 175 -21.03 -14.25 21.36
C GLU A 175 -20.35 -15.60 21.04
N ARG A 176 -20.26 -16.44 22.07
CA ARG A 176 -19.96 -17.87 22.00
C ARG A 176 -21.29 -18.62 21.90
N GLY A 177 -21.36 -19.60 21.00
CA GLY A 177 -22.26 -20.74 21.18
C GLY A 177 -22.84 -21.33 19.91
N ARG A 178 -22.14 -22.28 19.28
CA ARG A 178 -22.67 -23.64 19.07
C ARG A 178 -21.65 -24.54 18.39
N ILE A 179 -21.42 -25.65 19.06
CA ILE A 179 -20.68 -26.83 18.59
C ILE A 179 -21.38 -27.34 17.34
N GLY A 180 -20.71 -27.20 16.21
CA GLY A 180 -20.99 -27.91 14.98
C GLY A 180 -19.63 -28.31 14.42
N MET A 181 -19.32 -29.59 14.48
CA MET A 181 -18.13 -30.21 13.90
C MET A 181 -18.19 -30.05 12.38
N GLN A 182 -17.91 -28.85 11.89
CA GLN A 182 -17.60 -28.63 10.49
C GLN A 182 -16.13 -29.03 10.35
N THR A 183 -15.90 -30.14 9.67
CA THR A 183 -14.61 -30.46 9.08
C THR A 183 -14.20 -29.29 8.20
N VAL A 184 -13.46 -28.34 8.77
CA VAL A 184 -12.73 -27.32 8.03
C VAL A 184 -11.84 -28.12 7.08
N PRO A 185 -11.94 -27.94 5.76
CA PRO A 185 -10.96 -28.54 4.88
C PRO A 185 -9.62 -27.97 5.34
N THR A 186 -8.76 -28.82 5.90
CA THR A 186 -7.41 -28.49 6.31
C THR A 186 -6.65 -28.15 5.03
N THR A 187 -6.85 -26.95 4.49
CA THR A 187 -5.91 -26.34 3.57
C THR A 187 -4.63 -26.27 4.38
N VAL A 188 -3.71 -27.19 4.10
CA VAL A 188 -2.38 -27.23 4.70
C VAL A 188 -1.79 -25.84 4.52
N GLN A 189 -1.83 -25.02 5.57
CA GLN A 189 -1.21 -23.71 5.55
C GLN A 189 0.29 -23.98 5.47
N ARG A 190 0.88 -23.70 4.31
CA ARG A 190 2.33 -23.84 4.16
C ARG A 190 2.98 -22.88 5.17
N PRO A 191 3.85 -23.36 6.06
CA PRO A 191 4.51 -22.49 7.03
C PRO A 191 5.22 -21.34 6.32
N MET A 192 5.08 -20.13 6.86
CA MET A 192 5.81 -18.98 6.36
C MET A 192 7.28 -19.09 6.80
N PRO A 193 8.26 -18.84 5.91
CA PRO A 193 9.64 -18.68 6.33
C PRO A 193 9.71 -17.50 7.27
N VAL A 194 10.55 -17.61 8.28
CA VAL A 194 10.87 -16.56 9.26
C VAL A 194 12.37 -16.33 9.24
N GLY A 195 12.80 -15.12 9.61
CA GLY A 195 14.21 -14.82 9.70
C GLY A 195 14.93 -15.73 10.69
N SER A 196 16.18 -16.11 10.37
CA SER A 196 16.95 -17.02 11.22
C SER A 196 18.40 -16.62 11.41
N ALA A 197 18.92 -15.69 10.59
CA ALA A 197 20.29 -15.19 10.69
C ALA A 197 20.32 -13.66 10.68
N PRO A 198 21.25 -13.01 11.41
CA PRO A 198 21.37 -11.56 11.41
C PRO A 198 21.50 -10.98 9.98
N GLY A 199 20.72 -9.94 9.69
CA GLY A 199 20.70 -9.29 8.38
C GLY A 199 19.72 -9.91 7.36
N ASP A 200 18.98 -10.97 7.73
CA ASP A 200 17.93 -11.55 6.89
C ASP A 200 16.85 -10.52 6.53
N VAL A 201 16.48 -9.63 7.44
CA VAL A 201 15.49 -8.57 7.14
C VAL A 201 15.97 -7.59 6.09
N THR A 202 17.25 -7.17 6.14
CA THR A 202 17.80 -6.33 5.07
C THR A 202 17.68 -7.04 3.73
N ARG A 203 17.98 -8.35 3.69
CA ARG A 203 17.83 -9.18 2.49
C ARG A 203 16.38 -9.29 2.03
N TYR A 204 15.41 -9.44 2.94
CA TYR A 204 13.98 -9.44 2.62
C TYR A 204 13.51 -8.10 2.05
N LEU A 205 13.95 -6.97 2.60
CA LEU A 205 13.65 -5.63 2.08
C LEU A 205 14.31 -5.38 0.71
N CYS A 206 15.53 -5.87 0.52
CA CYS A 206 16.20 -5.86 -0.79
C CYS A 206 15.46 -6.75 -1.81
N ALA A 207 14.84 -7.85 -1.39
CA ALA A 207 13.99 -8.68 -2.25
C ALA A 207 12.66 -7.96 -2.55
N ALA A 208 12.05 -7.34 -1.55
CA ALA A 208 10.85 -6.52 -1.67
C ALA A 208 11.02 -5.40 -2.70
N ALA A 209 12.22 -4.83 -2.82
CA ALA A 209 12.52 -3.81 -3.84
C ALA A 209 12.21 -4.29 -5.28
N TYR A 210 12.37 -5.58 -5.55
CA TYR A 210 12.11 -6.19 -6.87
C TYR A 210 10.70 -6.77 -7.00
N THR A 211 10.11 -7.27 -5.92
CA THR A 211 8.79 -7.94 -5.95
C THR A 211 7.62 -6.98 -5.69
N ASP A 212 7.81 -5.92 -4.91
CA ASP A 212 6.82 -4.88 -4.65
C ASP A 212 7.23 -3.54 -5.29
N GLU A 213 6.58 -3.24 -6.42
CA GLU A 213 6.78 -1.97 -7.15
C GLU A 213 6.42 -0.75 -6.28
N GLY A 214 5.40 -0.88 -5.42
CA GLY A 214 4.91 0.20 -4.56
C GLY A 214 5.89 0.52 -3.43
N PHE A 215 6.42 -0.50 -2.75
CA PHE A 215 7.46 -0.32 -1.73
C PHE A 215 8.69 0.41 -2.29
N ALA A 216 9.24 -0.06 -3.41
CA ALA A 216 10.42 0.55 -4.03
C ALA A 216 10.16 1.99 -4.51
N ASP A 217 8.97 2.26 -5.08
CA ASP A 217 8.59 3.62 -5.50
C ASP A 217 8.46 4.56 -4.30
N ARG A 218 7.86 4.11 -3.18
CA ARG A 218 7.73 4.90 -1.95
C ARG A 218 9.08 5.20 -1.33
N VAL A 219 10.00 4.23 -1.24
CA VAL A 219 11.37 4.48 -0.75
C VAL A 219 12.05 5.58 -1.59
N VAL A 220 11.94 5.52 -2.91
CA VAL A 220 12.57 6.54 -3.78
C VAL A 220 11.86 7.89 -3.71
N GLU A 221 10.53 7.94 -3.65
CA GLU A 221 9.79 9.21 -3.68
C GLU A 221 9.61 9.87 -2.31
N GLU A 222 9.54 9.09 -1.21
CA GLU A 222 9.29 9.59 0.15
C GLU A 222 10.58 9.68 0.99
N VAL A 223 11.59 8.84 0.76
CA VAL A 223 12.86 8.88 1.52
C VAL A 223 13.98 9.59 0.74
N LEU A 224 14.18 9.21 -0.53
CA LEU A 224 15.25 9.80 -1.34
C LEU A 224 14.87 11.18 -1.91
N ALA A 225 13.70 11.32 -2.52
CA ALA A 225 13.32 12.60 -3.14
C ALA A 225 12.96 13.70 -2.13
N ASP A 226 12.91 13.37 -0.84
CA ASP A 226 12.69 14.30 0.27
C ASP A 226 14.01 14.71 0.93
N GLU A 227 14.73 15.64 0.30
CA GLU A 227 16.05 16.05 0.77
C GLU A 227 16.05 16.91 2.03
N ALA A 228 14.97 17.65 2.29
CA ALA A 228 14.89 18.56 3.44
C ALA A 228 14.51 17.83 4.75
N GLY A 229 14.03 16.59 4.62
CA GLY A 229 13.62 15.74 5.72
C GLY A 229 14.75 14.94 6.35
N ALA A 230 14.67 14.77 7.66
CA ALA A 230 15.40 13.73 8.37
C ALA A 230 14.98 12.33 7.89
N VAL A 231 15.89 11.38 8.08
CA VAL A 231 15.68 9.96 7.78
C VAL A 231 15.33 9.26 9.09
N ALA A 232 14.25 8.46 9.10
CA ALA A 232 13.87 7.72 10.29
C ALA A 232 14.85 6.56 10.55
N PRO A 233 15.12 6.22 11.82
CA PRO A 233 15.90 5.05 12.17
C PRO A 233 15.20 3.77 11.72
N SER A 234 15.98 2.70 11.53
CA SER A 234 15.49 1.36 11.23
C SER A 234 16.41 0.33 11.88
N PRO A 235 16.20 0.03 13.18
CA PRO A 235 17.04 -0.91 13.92
C PRO A 235 17.17 -2.25 13.20
N GLY A 236 18.40 -2.76 13.06
CA GLY A 236 18.69 -4.05 12.42
C GLY A 236 18.61 -4.06 10.88
N VAL A 237 18.49 -2.89 10.23
CA VAL A 237 18.41 -2.78 8.76
C VAL A 237 19.52 -1.90 8.19
N ASP A 238 20.18 -2.40 7.14
CA ASP A 238 21.06 -1.58 6.30
C ASP A 238 20.22 -0.81 5.26
N LEU A 239 19.92 0.46 5.58
CA LEU A 239 19.10 1.34 4.75
C LEU A 239 19.75 1.61 3.40
N LYS A 240 21.08 1.78 3.38
CA LYS A 240 21.82 2.03 2.14
C LYS A 240 21.66 0.86 1.17
N ALA A 241 21.80 -0.37 1.64
CA ALA A 241 21.59 -1.57 0.83
C ALA A 241 20.17 -1.60 0.23
N VAL A 242 19.14 -1.39 1.06
CA VAL A 242 17.75 -1.40 0.60
C VAL A 242 17.49 -0.33 -0.46
N VAL A 243 18.01 0.89 -0.25
CA VAL A 243 17.89 2.00 -1.19
C VAL A 243 18.59 1.70 -2.51
N ASP A 244 19.80 1.14 -2.47
CA ASP A 244 20.56 0.72 -3.66
C ASP A 244 19.76 -0.29 -4.50
N HIS A 245 19.15 -1.27 -3.83
CA HIS A 245 18.29 -2.28 -4.45
C HIS A 245 16.99 -1.68 -5.01
N CYS A 246 16.36 -0.72 -4.33
CA CYS A 246 15.16 0.00 -4.82
C CYS A 246 15.46 0.78 -6.11
N LEU A 247 16.59 1.47 -6.17
CA LEU A 247 17.04 2.18 -7.37
C LEU A 247 17.34 1.22 -8.52
N ASN A 248 18.04 0.12 -8.25
CA ASN A 248 18.34 -0.88 -9.28
C ASN A 248 17.06 -1.54 -9.81
N ALA A 249 16.14 -1.90 -8.93
CA ALA A 249 14.85 -2.47 -9.32
C ALA A 249 14.04 -1.51 -10.21
N ARG A 250 14.07 -0.21 -9.89
CA ARG A 250 13.44 0.84 -10.69
C ARG A 250 14.06 0.99 -12.07
N GLU A 251 15.37 0.87 -12.22
CA GLU A 251 16.06 0.88 -13.53
C GLU A 251 15.69 -0.35 -14.38
N ILE A 252 15.65 -1.54 -13.78
CA ILE A 252 15.23 -2.78 -14.47
C ILE A 252 13.78 -2.65 -14.97
N ARG A 253 12.88 -2.14 -14.11
CA ARG A 253 11.48 -1.88 -14.49
C ARG A 253 11.38 -0.81 -15.57
N HIS A 254 12.19 0.24 -15.50
CA HIS A 254 12.20 1.29 -16.52
C HIS A 254 12.54 0.74 -17.91
N ARG A 255 13.53 -0.15 -18.02
CA ARG A 255 13.86 -0.83 -19.29
C ARG A 255 12.72 -1.69 -19.82
N ARG A 256 12.07 -2.47 -18.95
CA ARG A 256 10.86 -3.23 -19.30
C ARG A 256 9.77 -2.29 -19.82
N ASP A 257 9.50 -1.21 -19.11
CA ASP A 257 8.44 -0.26 -19.43
C ASP A 257 8.76 0.54 -20.71
N LEU A 258 10.03 0.77 -21.05
CA LEU A 258 10.42 1.32 -22.37
C LEU A 258 10.07 0.37 -23.51
N HIS A 259 10.38 -0.92 -23.39
CA HIS A 259 10.01 -1.93 -24.39
C HIS A 259 8.49 -2.05 -24.54
N LEU A 260 7.76 -2.07 -23.42
CA LEU A 260 6.30 -2.11 -23.42
C LEU A 260 5.68 -0.82 -23.98
N THR A 261 6.29 0.33 -23.74
CA THR A 261 5.87 1.60 -24.36
C THR A 261 6.07 1.58 -25.87
N GLY A 262 7.18 1.00 -26.36
CA GLY A 262 7.39 0.78 -27.80
C GLY A 262 6.29 -0.08 -28.42
N ALA A 263 5.91 -1.19 -27.76
CA ALA A 263 4.80 -2.04 -28.20
C ALA A 263 3.44 -1.32 -28.15
N PHE A 264 3.23 -0.51 -27.12
CA PHE A 264 2.04 0.33 -26.99
C PHE A 264 1.95 1.39 -28.08
N VAL A 265 3.06 2.07 -28.41
CA VAL A 265 3.10 3.07 -29.49
C VAL A 265 2.85 2.40 -30.84
N LEU A 266 3.41 1.22 -31.09
CA LEU A 266 3.13 0.45 -32.30
C LEU A 266 1.64 0.12 -32.42
N LEU A 267 0.99 -0.28 -31.33
CA LEU A 267 -0.47 -0.52 -31.28
C LEU A 267 -1.28 0.76 -31.49
N ALA A 268 -0.82 1.88 -30.93
CA ALA A 268 -1.48 3.18 -31.10
C ALA A 268 -1.38 3.71 -32.54
N LEU A 269 -0.31 3.38 -33.26
CA LEU A 269 -0.12 3.76 -34.67
C LEU A 269 -1.00 2.95 -35.63
N THR A 270 -1.44 1.75 -35.25
CA THR A 270 -2.27 0.87 -36.10
C THR A 270 -3.77 0.96 -35.82
N ALA A 271 -4.18 1.52 -34.67
CA ALA A 271 -5.58 1.78 -34.30
C ALA A 271 -5.74 3.07 -33.46
N PRO A 272 -5.60 4.27 -34.06
CA PRO A 272 -5.33 5.51 -33.34
C PRO A 272 -6.52 6.13 -32.58
N LEU A 273 -7.78 5.94 -33.00
CA LEU A 273 -8.88 6.80 -32.52
C LEU A 273 -9.14 6.72 -31.01
N TRP A 274 -9.25 5.51 -30.45
CA TRP A 274 -9.62 5.34 -29.04
C TRP A 274 -8.44 5.46 -28.08
N LEU A 275 -7.23 5.11 -28.51
CA LEU A 275 -6.01 5.23 -27.70
C LEU A 275 -5.52 6.67 -27.61
N VAL A 276 -5.59 7.43 -28.72
CA VAL A 276 -5.23 8.85 -28.74
C VAL A 276 -6.26 9.69 -28.00
N LEU A 277 -7.57 9.45 -28.21
CA LEU A 277 -8.64 10.18 -27.51
C LEU A 277 -8.59 9.93 -25.99
N ALA A 278 -8.40 8.67 -25.55
CA ALA A 278 -8.23 8.36 -24.13
C ALA A 278 -6.97 9.02 -23.55
N MET A 279 -5.84 9.00 -24.27
CA MET A 279 -4.58 9.59 -23.81
C MET A 279 -4.65 11.12 -23.73
N VAL A 280 -5.26 11.77 -24.71
CA VAL A 280 -5.48 13.23 -24.76
C VAL A 280 -6.46 13.64 -23.65
N LEU A 281 -7.58 12.93 -23.47
CA LEU A 281 -8.55 13.22 -22.41
C LEU A 281 -7.96 13.00 -21.00
N LEU A 282 -7.12 11.97 -20.79
CA LEU A 282 -6.40 11.73 -19.54
C LEU A 282 -5.25 12.73 -19.30
N ASN A 283 -4.61 13.27 -20.34
CA ASN A 283 -3.59 14.32 -20.20
C ASN A 283 -4.22 15.69 -19.91
N ILE A 284 -5.35 16.02 -20.56
CA ILE A 284 -6.06 17.29 -20.35
C ILE A 284 -6.67 17.32 -18.93
N THR A 285 -7.31 16.24 -18.47
CA THR A 285 -7.86 16.16 -17.10
C THR A 285 -6.79 16.22 -16.00
N ARG A 286 -5.56 15.77 -16.27
CA ARG A 286 -4.42 15.89 -15.34
C ARG A 286 -3.70 17.25 -15.39
N SER A 287 -3.85 17.99 -16.48
CA SER A 287 -3.21 19.29 -16.69
C SER A 287 -4.09 20.49 -16.27
N ALA A 288 -5.41 20.27 -16.15
CA ALA A 288 -6.40 21.30 -15.86
C ALA A 288 -6.59 21.63 -14.36
N GLY A 289 -5.77 21.08 -13.46
CA GLY A 289 -5.77 21.47 -12.05
C GLY A 289 -4.90 22.70 -11.80
N VAL A 290 -5.35 23.60 -10.92
CA VAL A 290 -4.47 24.49 -10.14
C VAL A 290 -3.25 23.67 -9.74
N ARG A 291 -2.05 24.03 -10.20
CA ARG A 291 -0.83 23.26 -9.91
C ARG A 291 -0.62 23.33 -8.39
N PRO A 292 -0.93 22.27 -7.63
CA PRO A 292 -0.74 22.33 -6.20
C PRO A 292 0.76 22.43 -5.95
N SER A 293 1.15 23.24 -4.97
CA SER A 293 2.51 23.20 -4.45
C SER A 293 2.88 21.76 -4.15
N LEU A 294 4.06 21.32 -4.60
CA LEU A 294 4.57 19.99 -4.26
C LEU A 294 5.26 19.99 -2.90
N ALA A 295 5.28 21.13 -2.19
CA ALA A 295 5.73 21.18 -0.81
C ALA A 295 4.78 20.34 0.06
N VAL A 296 5.34 19.33 0.71
CA VAL A 296 4.57 18.40 1.55
C VAL A 296 4.79 18.71 3.04
N ARG A 297 5.80 19.52 3.38
CA ARG A 297 6.27 19.78 4.76
C ARG A 297 5.84 21.12 5.36
N GLY A 298 5.45 22.10 4.54
CA GLY A 298 5.10 23.44 5.00
C GLY A 298 4.03 24.10 4.15
N ARG A 299 3.42 25.17 4.66
CA ARG A 299 2.40 25.91 3.94
C ARG A 299 3.04 26.88 2.96
N THR A 300 2.69 26.78 1.69
CA THR A 300 3.03 27.80 0.70
C THR A 300 1.80 28.65 0.41
N HIS A 301 1.95 29.98 0.42
CA HIS A 301 0.88 30.86 -0.05
C HIS A 301 0.75 30.73 -1.59
N PRO A 302 -0.45 30.47 -2.13
CA PRO A 302 -0.64 30.31 -3.55
C PRO A 302 -0.37 31.62 -4.29
N GLU A 303 0.43 31.56 -5.35
CA GLU A 303 0.65 32.72 -6.22
C GLU A 303 -0.59 33.00 -7.07
N ARG A 304 -1.17 34.20 -6.87
CA ARG A 304 -2.36 34.73 -7.56
C ARG A 304 -2.28 34.72 -9.11
N ARG A 305 -1.09 34.49 -9.69
CA ARG A 305 -0.83 34.45 -11.14
C ARG A 305 -0.97 33.06 -11.78
N ALA A 306 -1.18 32.00 -11.00
CA ALA A 306 -1.31 30.63 -11.52
C ALA A 306 -2.66 30.36 -12.24
N LEU A 307 -3.73 31.04 -11.83
CA LEU A 307 -5.07 30.90 -12.42
C LEU A 307 -5.14 31.36 -13.89
N VAL A 308 -4.42 32.43 -14.24
CA VAL A 308 -4.43 33.01 -15.59
C VAL A 308 -3.70 32.12 -16.60
N LYS A 309 -2.61 31.46 -16.20
CA LYS A 309 -1.86 30.53 -17.08
C LYS A 309 -2.65 29.24 -17.36
N THR A 310 -3.39 28.71 -16.39
CA THR A 310 -4.21 27.50 -16.59
C THR A 310 -5.36 27.76 -17.56
N GLY A 311 -5.98 28.95 -17.51
CA GLY A 311 -7.01 29.37 -18.47
C GLY A 311 -6.48 29.46 -19.92
N ILE A 312 -5.30 30.05 -20.12
CA ILE A 312 -4.69 30.18 -21.46
C ILE A 312 -4.28 28.82 -22.03
N THR A 313 -3.74 27.92 -21.20
CA THR A 313 -3.30 26.59 -21.65
C THR A 313 -4.49 25.68 -21.97
N ALA A 314 -5.56 25.74 -21.18
CA ALA A 314 -6.81 25.02 -21.45
C ALA A 314 -7.50 25.56 -22.71
N GLY A 315 -7.54 26.87 -22.90
CA GLY A 315 -8.06 27.50 -24.11
C GLY A 315 -7.31 27.07 -25.37
N PHE A 316 -5.97 27.03 -25.32
CA PHE A 316 -5.14 26.58 -26.45
C PHE A 316 -5.31 25.08 -26.76
N ALA A 317 -5.48 24.23 -25.74
CA ALA A 317 -5.71 22.80 -25.94
C ALA A 317 -7.10 22.52 -26.56
N VAL A 318 -8.12 23.28 -26.17
CA VAL A 318 -9.47 23.21 -26.77
C VAL A 318 -9.44 23.71 -28.22
N LEU A 319 -8.77 24.82 -28.49
CA LEU A 319 -8.56 25.33 -29.85
C LEU A 319 -7.80 24.33 -30.73
N LEU A 320 -6.76 23.67 -30.20
CA LEU A 320 -5.99 22.65 -30.91
C LEU A 320 -6.83 21.39 -31.16
N ALA A 321 -7.64 20.94 -30.20
CA ALA A 321 -8.54 19.81 -30.37
C ALA A 321 -9.63 20.11 -31.40
N PHE A 322 -10.16 21.33 -31.41
CA PHE A 322 -11.13 21.80 -32.40
C PHE A 322 -10.50 21.93 -33.79
N TYR A 323 -9.27 22.47 -33.88
CA TYR A 323 -8.50 22.55 -35.13
C TYR A 323 -8.17 21.16 -35.69
N ILE A 324 -7.72 20.22 -34.86
CA ILE A 324 -7.50 18.83 -35.28
C ILE A 324 -8.83 18.21 -35.73
N GLY A 325 -9.92 18.42 -35.00
CA GLY A 325 -11.26 17.97 -35.40
C GLY A 325 -11.70 18.54 -36.76
N ALA A 326 -11.44 19.82 -37.01
CA ALA A 326 -11.77 20.51 -38.25
C ALA A 326 -10.90 20.07 -39.44
N VAL A 327 -9.58 19.92 -39.23
CA VAL A 327 -8.64 19.41 -40.24
C VAL A 327 -8.96 17.96 -40.57
N VAL A 328 -9.23 17.11 -39.58
CA VAL A 328 -9.72 15.74 -39.79
C VAL A 328 -11.02 15.73 -40.58
N SER A 329 -11.95 16.64 -40.31
CA SER A 329 -13.22 16.74 -41.05
C SER A 329 -13.06 17.22 -42.50
N SER A 330 -11.89 17.76 -42.88
CA SER A 330 -11.61 18.28 -44.23
C SER A 330 -10.89 17.30 -45.18
N VAL A 331 -10.48 16.12 -44.69
CA VAL A 331 -9.80 15.10 -45.53
C VAL A 331 -10.84 14.21 -46.23
N PRO A 332 -10.74 13.95 -47.56
CA PRO A 332 -11.69 13.06 -48.27
C PRO A 332 -11.66 11.63 -47.73
N MET A 333 -12.78 11.17 -47.16
CA MET A 333 -12.90 10.00 -46.28
C MET A 333 -13.36 8.71 -46.99
N PRO A 334 -12.42 7.89 -47.50
CA PRO A 334 -12.54 6.43 -47.33
C PRO A 334 -11.30 5.77 -46.70
N ALA A 335 -10.10 6.27 -47.03
CA ALA A 335 -8.83 5.70 -46.57
C ALA A 335 -8.47 6.12 -45.14
N PHE A 336 -8.78 7.37 -44.76
CA PHE A 336 -8.44 7.90 -43.44
C PHE A 336 -9.31 7.31 -42.32
N VAL A 337 -10.63 7.15 -42.50
CA VAL A 337 -11.51 6.47 -41.52
C VAL A 337 -11.13 4.99 -41.38
N SER A 338 -10.85 4.31 -42.49
CA SER A 338 -10.37 2.92 -42.47
C SER A 338 -9.03 2.78 -41.74
N TRP A 339 -8.12 3.75 -41.90
CA TRP A 339 -6.88 3.81 -41.13
C TRP A 339 -7.12 4.09 -39.64
N LEU A 340 -8.03 5.01 -39.33
CA LEU A 340 -8.37 5.47 -37.98
C LEU A 340 -8.98 4.39 -37.07
N PHE A 341 -9.76 3.48 -37.65
CA PHE A 341 -10.35 2.31 -36.98
C PHE A 341 -9.57 1.00 -37.20
N GLY A 342 -8.42 1.04 -37.89
CA GLY A 342 -7.65 -0.16 -38.22
C GLY A 342 -8.36 -1.10 -39.23
N ALA A 343 -9.36 -0.61 -39.96
CA ALA A 343 -10.14 -1.34 -40.97
C ALA A 343 -9.51 -1.31 -42.38
N TYR A 344 -8.35 -0.67 -42.57
CA TYR A 344 -7.59 -0.67 -43.83
C TYR A 344 -7.09 -2.09 -44.18
N LEU A 345 -7.08 -2.45 -45.47
CA LEU A 345 -6.79 -3.83 -45.93
C LEU A 345 -7.62 -4.88 -45.15
N ALA A 346 -8.86 -4.50 -44.83
CA ALA A 346 -9.85 -5.30 -44.11
C ALA A 346 -9.40 -5.77 -42.69
N GLY A 347 -8.43 -5.06 -42.10
CA GLY A 347 -8.05 -5.20 -40.69
C GLY A 347 -7.00 -6.27 -40.38
N VAL A 348 -6.52 -7.01 -41.39
CA VAL A 348 -5.45 -8.01 -41.23
C VAL A 348 -4.16 -7.39 -40.67
N PRO A 349 -3.66 -6.24 -41.16
CA PRO A 349 -2.44 -5.65 -40.62
C PRO A 349 -2.60 -5.16 -39.18
N ALA A 350 -3.76 -4.59 -38.82
CA ALA A 350 -4.04 -4.11 -37.47
C ALA A 350 -4.19 -5.26 -36.47
N ALA A 351 -4.89 -6.33 -36.86
CA ALA A 351 -5.01 -7.55 -36.05
C ALA A 351 -3.67 -8.26 -35.87
N LEU A 352 -2.87 -8.38 -36.94
CA LEU A 352 -1.52 -8.94 -36.87
C LEU A 352 -0.61 -8.09 -35.98
N ALA A 353 -0.64 -6.76 -36.13
CA ALA A 353 0.13 -5.85 -35.28
C ALA A 353 -0.30 -5.94 -33.80
N ALA A 354 -1.61 -6.07 -33.51
CA ALA A 354 -2.11 -6.25 -32.15
C ALA A 354 -1.67 -7.59 -31.54
N LEU A 355 -1.73 -8.69 -32.30
CA LEU A 355 -1.24 -10.00 -31.87
C LEU A 355 0.27 -9.98 -31.65
N CYS A 356 1.04 -9.37 -32.56
CA CYS A 356 2.48 -9.20 -32.41
C CYS A 356 2.85 -8.32 -31.21
N ALA A 357 2.14 -7.21 -30.99
CA ALA A 357 2.37 -6.32 -29.85
C ALA A 357 2.04 -7.04 -28.53
N LEU A 358 0.95 -7.81 -28.47
CA LEU A 358 0.57 -8.60 -27.30
C LEU A 358 1.57 -9.73 -27.03
N ALA A 359 1.99 -10.46 -28.07
CA ALA A 359 3.01 -11.51 -27.96
C ALA A 359 4.36 -10.94 -27.51
N PHE A 360 4.76 -9.78 -28.05
CA PHE A 360 5.98 -9.08 -27.65
C PHE A 360 5.89 -8.56 -26.21
N ALA A 361 4.75 -8.01 -25.81
CA ALA A 361 4.50 -7.56 -24.44
C ALA A 361 4.58 -8.72 -23.46
N TYR A 362 3.90 -9.83 -23.75
CA TYR A 362 3.95 -11.06 -22.96
C TYR A 362 5.37 -11.59 -22.84
N ALA A 363 6.09 -11.72 -23.96
CA ALA A 363 7.49 -12.17 -23.95
C ALA A 363 8.40 -11.23 -23.14
N THR A 364 8.14 -9.92 -23.17
CA THR A 364 8.89 -8.92 -22.39
C THR A 364 8.62 -9.02 -20.89
N VAL A 365 7.37 -9.25 -20.50
CA VAL A 365 6.98 -9.48 -19.10
C VAL A 365 7.58 -10.79 -18.60
N VAL A 366 7.44 -11.89 -19.36
CA VAL A 366 8.06 -13.19 -19.03
C VAL A 366 9.57 -13.08 -18.88
N ARG A 367 10.26 -12.42 -19.82
CA ARG A 367 11.72 -12.21 -19.71
C ARG A 367 12.09 -11.40 -18.47
N HIS A 368 11.29 -10.41 -18.12
CA HIS A 368 11.48 -9.62 -16.91
C HIS A 368 11.29 -10.48 -15.65
N ASP A 369 10.20 -11.22 -15.55
CA ASP A 369 9.88 -12.03 -14.36
C ASP A 369 10.89 -13.16 -14.16
N LEU A 370 11.33 -13.82 -15.25
CA LEU A 370 12.42 -14.80 -15.21
C LEU A 370 13.77 -14.15 -14.84
N GLY A 371 14.01 -12.92 -15.28
CA GLY A 371 15.20 -12.15 -14.92
C GLY A 371 15.22 -11.78 -13.43
N ILE A 372 14.08 -11.36 -12.88
CA ILE A 372 13.92 -11.09 -11.45
C ILE A 372 14.06 -12.36 -10.64
N ASP A 373 13.37 -13.45 -10.99
CA ASP A 373 13.49 -14.74 -10.28
C ASP A 373 14.95 -15.24 -10.27
N ARG A 374 15.65 -15.17 -11.43
CA ARG A 374 17.08 -15.50 -11.51
C ARG A 374 17.92 -14.58 -10.62
N LEU A 375 17.66 -13.29 -10.59
CA LEU A 375 18.37 -12.33 -9.73
C LEU A 375 18.18 -12.68 -8.25
N LEU A 376 16.94 -12.96 -7.83
CA LEU A 376 16.63 -13.33 -6.45
C LEU A 376 17.36 -14.63 -6.04
N ARG A 377 17.36 -15.65 -6.92
CA ARG A 377 18.03 -16.95 -6.72
C ARG A 377 19.56 -16.90 -6.72
N THR A 378 20.16 -15.88 -7.34
CA THR A 378 21.62 -15.82 -7.51
C THR A 378 22.28 -14.80 -6.59
N THR A 379 21.60 -13.69 -6.29
CA THR A 379 22.19 -12.56 -5.55
C THR A 379 21.63 -12.45 -4.13
N LEU A 380 20.34 -12.71 -3.92
CA LEU A 380 19.64 -12.50 -2.64
C LEU A 380 19.46 -13.79 -1.80
N THR A 381 20.25 -14.82 -2.09
CA THR A 381 20.35 -15.98 -1.20
C THR A 381 21.21 -15.63 0.01
N ARG A 382 20.96 -16.29 1.15
CA ARG A 382 21.69 -16.03 2.40
C ARG A 382 23.22 -16.15 2.24
N GLY A 383 23.69 -17.15 1.50
CA GLY A 383 25.13 -17.39 1.27
C GLY A 383 25.81 -16.40 0.33
N THR A 384 25.05 -15.68 -0.51
CA THR A 384 25.59 -14.71 -1.49
C THR A 384 25.40 -13.27 -1.07
N PHE A 385 24.35 -12.97 -0.30
CA PHE A 385 23.94 -11.62 0.05
C PHE A 385 25.05 -10.83 0.77
N GLY A 386 25.81 -11.49 1.65
CA GLY A 386 26.95 -10.85 2.32
C GLY A 386 28.00 -10.25 1.36
N ARG A 387 28.22 -10.88 0.20
CA ARG A 387 29.14 -10.39 -0.84
C ARG A 387 28.51 -9.38 -1.80
N MET A 388 27.18 -9.38 -1.91
CA MET A 388 26.41 -8.54 -2.85
C MET A 388 25.44 -7.61 -2.13
N ARG A 389 25.85 -7.10 -0.96
CA ARG A 389 24.97 -6.32 -0.07
C ARG A 389 24.45 -5.03 -0.69
N SER A 390 25.25 -4.38 -1.53
CA SER A 390 24.83 -3.21 -2.32
C SER A 390 24.70 -3.56 -3.80
N ALA A 391 23.56 -3.22 -4.40
CA ALA A 391 23.36 -3.36 -5.84
C ALA A 391 24.27 -2.40 -6.62
N ARG A 392 25.03 -2.92 -7.60
CA ARG A 392 25.85 -2.08 -8.48
C ARG A 392 24.96 -1.27 -9.42
N PRO A 393 25.17 0.05 -9.55
CA PRO A 393 24.37 0.87 -10.44
C PRO A 393 24.64 0.51 -11.90
N GLY A 394 23.59 0.28 -12.69
CA GLY A 394 23.71 0.02 -14.13
C GLY A 394 24.01 1.26 -14.97
N ARG A 395 23.88 2.46 -14.40
CA ARG A 395 24.17 3.77 -14.99
C ARG A 395 24.66 4.75 -13.91
N PRO A 396 25.46 5.77 -14.26
CA PRO A 396 25.82 6.83 -13.32
C PRO A 396 24.58 7.50 -12.73
N ARG A 397 24.56 7.66 -11.41
CA ARG A 397 23.42 8.26 -10.70
C ARG A 397 23.51 9.79 -10.76
N PRO A 398 22.37 10.51 -10.83
CA PRO A 398 22.35 11.95 -10.57
C PRO A 398 23.00 12.28 -9.23
N GLN A 399 23.70 13.42 -9.17
CA GLN A 399 24.44 13.84 -7.98
C GLN A 399 23.55 13.93 -6.73
N TRP A 400 22.35 14.48 -6.87
CA TRP A 400 21.38 14.60 -5.77
C TRP A 400 21.00 13.24 -5.14
N ILE A 401 20.96 12.16 -5.93
CA ILE A 401 20.73 10.80 -5.41
C ILE A 401 21.95 10.32 -4.63
N ALA A 402 23.16 10.55 -5.16
CA ALA A 402 24.39 10.13 -4.50
C ALA A 402 24.56 10.84 -3.14
N ASP A 403 24.35 12.16 -3.12
CA ASP A 403 24.40 12.98 -1.90
C ASP A 403 23.36 12.50 -0.88
N ARG A 404 22.13 12.20 -1.32
CA ARG A 404 21.09 11.70 -0.42
C ARG A 404 21.37 10.31 0.12
N ILE A 405 21.98 9.41 -0.67
CA ILE A 405 22.39 8.09 -0.17
C ILE A 405 23.47 8.22 0.91
N ALA A 406 24.42 9.14 0.74
CA ALA A 406 25.40 9.45 1.77
C ALA A 406 24.72 9.97 3.04
N ALA A 407 23.75 10.89 2.91
CA ALA A 407 22.98 11.38 4.04
C ALA A 407 22.15 10.29 4.74
N VAL A 408 21.58 9.32 4.00
CA VAL A 408 20.87 8.16 4.58
C VAL A 408 21.84 7.25 5.34
N ALA A 409 23.05 7.02 4.80
CA ALA A 409 24.06 6.22 5.47
C ALA A 409 24.56 6.90 6.76
N GLU A 410 24.80 8.20 6.72
CA GLU A 410 25.14 8.99 7.90
C GLU A 410 23.99 8.96 8.93
N ALA A 411 22.74 9.08 8.49
CA ALA A 411 21.55 9.02 9.35
C ALA A 411 21.36 7.68 10.04
N GLN A 412 21.71 6.58 9.38
CA GLN A 412 21.63 5.24 9.96
C GLN A 412 22.58 5.09 11.17
N GLU A 413 23.73 5.76 11.14
CA GLU A 413 24.71 5.73 12.22
C GLU A 413 24.57 6.94 13.18
N GLY A 414 23.57 7.79 12.98
CA GLY A 414 23.33 8.98 13.77
C GLY A 414 22.74 8.69 15.15
N ASN A 415 22.97 9.59 16.11
CA ASN A 415 22.35 9.54 17.45
C ASN A 415 21.14 10.48 17.59
N VAL A 416 20.71 11.15 16.50
CA VAL A 416 19.54 12.04 16.51
C VAL A 416 18.40 11.44 15.69
N THR A 417 17.21 11.37 16.28
CA THR A 417 15.96 11.07 15.58
C THR A 417 15.08 12.31 15.57
N VAL A 418 14.94 12.91 14.39
CA VAL A 418 14.03 14.03 14.18
C VAL A 418 12.71 13.49 13.67
N TYR A 419 11.62 13.68 14.42
CA TYR A 419 10.31 13.15 14.08
C TYR A 419 9.36 14.25 13.62
N SER A 420 8.41 13.88 12.77
CA SER A 420 7.31 14.74 12.32
C SER A 420 6.04 14.44 13.11
N GLY A 421 5.23 15.46 13.37
CA GLY A 421 3.96 15.31 14.08
C GLY A 421 4.09 15.19 15.59
N TYR A 422 3.18 14.44 16.22
CA TYR A 422 3.08 14.33 17.69
C TYR A 422 3.97 13.22 18.28
N THR A 423 4.04 12.06 17.62
CA THR A 423 4.70 10.87 18.16
C THR A 423 6.20 10.84 17.83
N PRO A 424 7.11 10.74 18.83
CA PRO A 424 8.55 10.72 18.59
C PRO A 424 9.11 9.40 18.04
N TRP A 425 8.30 8.34 18.08
CA TRP A 425 8.75 6.96 17.90
C TRP A 425 8.79 6.46 16.45
N ILE A 426 8.96 7.36 15.47
CA ILE A 426 9.08 6.98 14.07
C ILE A 426 10.28 6.02 13.87
N GLY A 427 10.02 4.87 13.26
CA GLY A 427 11.02 3.83 13.05
C GLY A 427 11.05 2.72 14.10
N TYR A 428 10.23 2.77 15.15
CA TYR A 428 10.14 1.73 16.18
C TYR A 428 8.79 1.00 16.22
N SER A 429 7.83 1.33 15.33
CA SER A 429 6.41 0.92 15.39
C SER A 429 5.62 1.57 16.53
N GLU A 430 4.31 1.29 16.57
CA GLU A 430 3.41 1.77 17.61
C GLU A 430 3.84 1.27 19.00
N THR A 431 3.62 2.10 20.02
CA THR A 431 3.96 1.78 21.41
C THR A 431 3.14 0.57 21.87
N ARG A 432 3.83 -0.48 22.31
CA ARG A 432 3.22 -1.71 22.83
C ARG A 432 2.81 -1.54 24.29
N SER A 433 3.69 -0.99 25.11
CA SER A 433 3.41 -0.61 26.49
C SER A 433 4.18 0.66 26.86
N LYS A 434 3.62 1.42 27.79
CA LYS A 434 4.21 2.66 28.29
C LYS A 434 3.86 2.82 29.76
N TRP A 435 4.86 3.11 30.58
CA TRP A 435 4.64 3.42 31.98
C TRP A 435 5.75 4.32 32.53
N LEU A 436 5.45 4.95 33.66
CA LEU A 436 6.31 5.93 34.32
C LEU A 436 6.51 5.50 35.76
N LEU A 437 7.75 5.60 36.22
CA LEU A 437 8.13 5.42 37.62
C LEU A 437 8.68 6.72 38.18
N THR A 438 8.21 7.10 39.37
CA THR A 438 8.70 8.28 40.08
C THR A 438 9.19 7.87 41.45
N VAL A 439 10.48 8.10 41.70
CA VAL A 439 11.17 7.70 42.94
C VAL A 439 11.60 8.95 43.69
N PRO A 440 11.13 9.17 44.94
CA PRO A 440 11.64 10.25 45.78
C PRO A 440 13.07 9.92 46.23
N LEU A 441 13.98 10.89 46.10
CA LEU A 441 15.38 10.78 46.50
C LEU A 441 15.53 11.18 47.96
N LEU A 442 15.25 10.24 48.86
CA LEU A 442 15.41 10.39 50.31
C LEU A 442 16.71 9.70 50.77
N PRO A 443 17.41 10.24 51.79
CA PRO A 443 18.51 9.52 52.43
C PRO A 443 18.03 8.16 52.97
N ALA A 444 18.85 7.12 52.82
CA ALA A 444 18.56 5.83 53.42
C ALA A 444 18.68 5.90 54.95
N ASP A 445 17.73 5.30 55.66
CA ASP A 445 17.82 5.12 57.11
C ASP A 445 18.98 4.17 57.47
N ASP A 446 19.64 4.44 58.60
CA ASP A 446 20.68 3.56 59.12
C ASP A 446 20.06 2.25 59.65
N PRO A 447 20.53 1.07 59.20
CA PRO A 447 20.09 -0.19 59.77
C PRO A 447 20.50 -0.28 61.25
N VAL A 448 19.52 -0.57 62.11
CA VAL A 448 19.68 -0.68 63.57
C VAL A 448 20.90 -1.55 63.90
N GLY A 449 21.92 -0.96 64.51
CA GLY A 449 23.12 -1.67 64.98
C GLY A 449 24.37 -1.60 64.08
N THR A 450 24.35 -0.84 62.98
CA THR A 450 25.52 -0.69 62.09
C THR A 450 26.16 0.70 62.23
N LYS A 451 27.46 0.84 61.89
CA LYS A 451 28.15 2.15 61.87
C LYS A 451 27.35 3.16 61.04
N ALA A 452 27.07 4.32 61.63
CA ALA A 452 26.34 5.42 61.00
C ALA A 452 26.93 5.75 59.62
N ARG A 453 26.09 5.74 58.58
CA ARG A 453 26.48 6.22 57.26
C ARG A 453 26.75 7.72 57.30
N PRO A 454 27.50 8.30 56.34
CA PRO A 454 27.57 9.74 56.19
C PRO A 454 26.15 10.33 56.15
N ALA A 455 25.90 11.40 56.91
CA ALA A 455 24.56 11.98 57.13
C ALA A 455 23.85 12.50 55.86
N ALA A 456 24.55 12.55 54.72
CA ALA A 456 24.00 12.95 53.43
C ALA A 456 24.37 11.93 52.33
N PRO A 457 23.41 11.53 51.47
CA PRO A 457 23.69 10.66 50.34
C PRO A 457 24.64 11.33 49.36
N ARG A 458 25.41 10.53 48.61
CA ARG A 458 26.31 11.06 47.59
C ARG A 458 25.49 11.68 46.46
N PRO A 459 25.70 12.96 46.11
CA PRO A 459 25.02 13.55 44.96
C PRO A 459 25.48 12.83 43.69
N PHE A 460 24.57 12.64 42.75
CA PHE A 460 24.85 12.02 41.46
C PHE A 460 24.23 12.83 40.34
N THR A 461 24.73 12.64 39.13
CA THR A 461 24.15 13.21 37.91
C THR A 461 23.36 12.15 37.14
N VAL A 462 22.34 12.59 36.37
CA VAL A 462 21.55 11.67 35.53
C VAL A 462 22.44 10.93 34.52
N THR A 463 23.53 11.55 34.10
CA THR A 463 24.52 11.00 33.17
C THR A 463 25.29 9.84 33.79
N GLU A 464 25.69 9.93 35.06
CA GLU A 464 26.26 8.80 35.82
C GLU A 464 25.29 7.63 35.95
N LEU A 465 24.02 7.89 36.25
CA LEU A 465 22.99 6.85 36.35
C LEU A 465 22.79 6.14 35.01
N VAL A 466 22.64 6.91 33.92
CA VAL A 466 22.47 6.36 32.56
C VAL A 466 23.72 5.57 32.15
N GLY A 467 24.91 6.06 32.47
CA GLY A 467 26.17 5.35 32.26
C GLY A 467 26.19 3.99 32.97
N HIS A 468 25.83 3.98 34.25
CA HIS A 468 25.75 2.74 35.04
C HIS A 468 24.72 1.75 34.49
N VAL A 469 23.51 2.22 34.14
CA VAL A 469 22.47 1.36 33.56
C VAL A 469 22.93 0.77 32.22
N ARG A 470 23.57 1.57 31.36
CA ARG A 470 24.13 1.08 30.09
C ARG A 470 25.16 -0.01 30.32
N GLU A 471 26.14 0.23 31.19
CA GLU A 471 27.19 -0.73 31.51
C GLU A 471 26.60 -2.05 32.03
N ARG A 472 25.58 -1.97 32.89
CA ARG A 472 24.91 -3.17 33.43
C ARG A 472 24.10 -3.93 32.39
N LEU A 473 23.41 -3.24 31.49
CA LEU A 473 22.70 -3.89 30.39
C LEU A 473 23.68 -4.57 29.41
N GLN A 474 24.78 -3.90 29.08
CA GLN A 474 25.84 -4.48 28.24
C GLN A 474 26.55 -5.67 28.92
N ALA A 475 26.78 -5.58 30.23
CA ALA A 475 27.35 -6.68 31.00
C ALA A 475 26.38 -7.88 31.06
N ALA A 476 25.09 -7.65 31.30
CA ALA A 476 24.08 -8.71 31.31
C ALA A 476 24.01 -9.44 29.95
N ALA A 477 24.11 -8.69 28.84
CA ALA A 477 24.21 -9.25 27.51
C ALA A 477 25.47 -10.12 27.30
N ALA A 478 26.64 -9.65 27.77
CA ALA A 478 27.88 -10.40 27.67
C ALA A 478 27.87 -11.71 28.47
N HIS A 479 27.26 -11.72 29.66
CA HIS A 479 27.15 -12.92 30.49
C HIS A 479 26.16 -13.94 29.91
N GLY A 480 25.04 -13.47 29.35
CA GLY A 480 24.09 -14.33 28.63
C GLY A 480 24.68 -14.97 27.37
N ALA A 481 25.67 -14.34 26.74
CA ALA A 481 26.38 -14.88 25.58
C ALA A 481 27.47 -15.92 25.94
N ALA A 482 27.98 -15.91 27.18
CA ALA A 482 29.08 -16.77 27.62
C ALA A 482 28.63 -18.02 28.42
N GLY A 483 27.36 -18.09 28.82
CA GLY A 483 26.82 -19.23 29.57
C GLY A 483 26.36 -20.38 28.67
N ASP A 484 27.05 -21.52 28.71
CA ASP A 484 26.67 -22.81 28.09
C ASP A 484 25.39 -23.46 28.70
N THR A 485 24.64 -22.74 29.54
CA THR A 485 23.41 -23.26 30.16
C THR A 485 22.18 -22.75 29.39
N ALA A 486 21.51 -23.70 28.75
CA ALA A 486 20.35 -23.51 27.89
C ALA A 486 19.09 -23.05 28.65
N GLU A 487 19.09 -21.84 29.21
CA GLU A 487 17.86 -21.08 29.39
C GLU A 487 17.60 -20.31 28.08
N ALA A 488 16.59 -20.75 27.33
CA ALA A 488 16.34 -20.35 25.95
C ALA A 488 16.15 -18.83 25.71
N GLY A 489 15.94 -18.02 26.76
CA GLY A 489 15.87 -16.56 26.70
C GLY A 489 17.21 -15.82 26.89
N ALA A 490 18.21 -16.42 27.57
CA ALA A 490 19.46 -15.73 27.95
C ALA A 490 20.43 -15.53 26.77
N GLY A 491 20.44 -16.46 25.79
CA GLY A 491 21.29 -16.35 24.60
C GLY A 491 20.89 -15.23 23.64
N ALA A 492 19.65 -14.74 23.72
CA ALA A 492 19.13 -13.67 22.86
C ALA A 492 19.60 -12.26 23.26
N LEU A 493 20.00 -12.04 24.53
CA LEU A 493 20.66 -10.78 24.92
C LEU A 493 22.05 -10.64 24.31
N GLY A 494 22.66 -11.71 23.79
CA GLY A 494 23.95 -11.63 23.10
C GLY A 494 23.94 -10.72 21.85
N SER A 495 22.76 -10.40 21.30
CA SER A 495 22.58 -9.46 20.18
C SER A 495 22.10 -8.06 20.60
N LEU A 496 22.06 -7.76 21.91
CA LEU A 496 21.62 -6.48 22.47
C LEU A 496 22.44 -5.31 21.89
N VAL A 497 21.74 -4.31 21.37
CA VAL A 497 22.32 -3.03 20.93
C VAL A 497 21.80 -1.94 21.86
N VAL A 498 22.71 -1.27 22.56
CA VAL A 498 22.39 -0.14 23.44
C VAL A 498 22.98 1.13 22.86
N GLU A 499 22.15 2.13 22.58
CA GLU A 499 22.57 3.38 21.96
C GLU A 499 21.93 4.61 22.61
N ASP A 500 22.66 5.73 22.60
CA ASP A 500 22.09 7.02 22.95
C ASP A 500 21.32 7.58 21.78
N ARG A 501 20.05 7.92 22.01
CA ARG A 501 19.22 8.57 21.01
C ARG A 501 18.64 9.86 21.54
N ILE A 502 18.71 10.92 20.75
CA ILE A 502 18.06 12.19 21.02
C ILE A 502 16.85 12.31 20.10
N PHE A 503 15.68 12.38 20.71
CA PHE A 503 14.42 12.62 20.01
C PHE A 503 14.10 14.10 20.01
N VAL A 504 13.86 14.68 18.83
CA VAL A 504 13.52 16.10 18.68
C VAL A 504 12.45 16.31 17.61
N ASN A 505 11.53 17.24 17.86
CA ASN A 505 10.46 17.55 16.92
C ASN A 505 11.00 18.35 15.72
N GLY A 506 10.65 17.94 14.51
CA GLY A 506 11.11 18.56 13.28
C GLY A 506 10.73 20.03 13.09
N THR A 507 9.68 20.53 13.75
CA THR A 507 9.27 21.94 13.66
C THR A 507 10.07 22.85 14.58
N THR A 508 10.78 22.31 15.58
CA THR A 508 11.54 23.11 16.56
C THR A 508 13.04 23.13 16.31
N VAL A 509 13.54 22.25 15.43
CA VAL A 509 14.97 22.15 15.07
C VAL A 509 15.54 23.47 14.55
N LYS A 510 14.79 24.22 13.73
CA LYS A 510 15.29 25.46 13.09
C LYS A 510 15.69 26.56 14.08
N GLY A 511 15.09 26.57 15.27
CA GLY A 511 15.37 27.56 16.32
C GLY A 511 16.51 27.18 17.27
N ASP A 512 17.11 26.00 17.11
CA ASP A 512 18.10 25.45 18.02
C ASP A 512 19.41 25.16 17.28
N GLU A 513 20.43 25.98 17.55
CA GLU A 513 21.75 25.89 16.87
C GLU A 513 22.43 24.53 17.07
N ARG A 514 22.09 23.81 18.15
CA ARG A 514 22.61 22.44 18.39
C ARG A 514 22.24 21.49 17.27
N PHE A 515 21.09 21.69 16.62
CA PHE A 515 20.57 20.83 15.56
C PHE A 515 20.77 21.42 14.15
N ALA A 516 21.54 22.50 14.02
CA ALA A 516 21.93 23.02 12.72
C ALA A 516 22.85 22.00 12.00
N GLY A 517 22.33 21.35 10.94
CA GLY A 517 23.10 20.35 10.21
C GLY A 517 24.25 20.96 9.39
N THR A 518 25.16 20.09 8.93
CA THR A 518 26.28 20.40 8.03
C THR A 518 25.83 21.05 6.72
N SER A 519 24.61 20.74 6.27
CA SER A 519 23.92 21.43 5.17
C SER A 519 22.78 22.27 5.74
N ARG A 520 22.63 23.53 5.29
CA ARG A 520 21.52 24.44 5.67
C ARG A 520 20.09 23.90 5.43
N ARG A 521 19.95 22.70 4.85
CA ARG A 521 18.67 22.10 4.44
C ARG A 521 18.20 20.95 5.33
N THR A 522 19.12 20.29 6.04
CA THR A 522 18.83 19.09 6.84
C THR A 522 19.22 19.33 8.29
N PRO A 523 18.48 18.74 9.24
CA PRO A 523 18.86 18.79 10.65
C PRO A 523 20.14 17.97 10.90
N ALA A 524 20.84 18.28 11.99
CA ALA A 524 22.00 17.51 12.42
C ALA A 524 21.62 16.05 12.69
N VAL A 525 22.40 15.14 12.13
CA VAL A 525 22.23 13.69 12.26
C VAL A 525 22.94 13.14 13.49
N ARG A 526 24.03 13.80 13.89
CA ARG A 526 24.88 13.40 15.00
C ARG A 526 25.20 14.61 15.88
N LEU A 527 25.07 14.44 17.19
CA LEU A 527 25.50 15.39 18.20
C LEU A 527 26.74 14.87 18.93
N SER A 528 27.60 15.80 19.36
CA SER A 528 28.78 15.47 20.18
C SER A 528 28.35 14.90 21.53
N ALA A 529 29.21 14.08 22.14
CA ALA A 529 28.97 13.52 23.46
C ALA A 529 28.67 14.60 24.52
N GLU A 530 29.39 15.72 24.47
CA GLU A 530 29.17 16.87 25.35
C GLU A 530 27.78 17.49 25.18
N THR A 531 27.28 17.60 23.93
CA THR A 531 25.93 18.13 23.68
C THR A 531 24.85 17.16 24.17
N VAL A 532 25.08 15.84 24.01
CA VAL A 532 24.19 14.80 24.54
C VAL A 532 24.13 14.89 26.06
N GLU A 533 25.27 15.02 26.72
CA GLU A 533 25.38 15.15 28.17
C GLU A 533 24.63 16.40 28.68
N GLN A 534 24.79 17.54 28.00
CA GLN A 534 24.05 18.76 28.33
C GLN A 534 22.53 18.58 28.22
N ILE A 535 22.05 17.85 27.21
CA ILE A 535 20.62 17.54 27.04
C ILE A 535 20.12 16.62 28.16
N MET A 536 20.94 15.67 28.61
CA MET A 536 20.60 14.77 29.73
C MET A 536 20.52 15.52 31.05
N LEU A 537 21.48 16.41 31.32
CA LEU A 537 21.53 17.21 32.54
C LEU A 537 20.38 18.24 32.61
N ARG A 538 19.95 18.75 31.46
CA ARG A 538 18.87 19.75 31.35
C ARG A 538 17.93 19.37 30.21
N PRO A 539 16.93 18.51 30.47
CA PRO A 539 15.90 18.17 29.48
C PRO A 539 14.91 19.33 29.30
N THR A 540 15.37 20.47 28.78
CA THR A 540 14.55 21.64 28.45
C THR A 540 14.11 21.61 26.99
N GLY A 541 12.97 22.23 26.67
CA GLY A 541 12.44 22.28 25.30
C GLY A 541 11.95 20.93 24.78
N THR A 542 12.06 20.72 23.46
CA THR A 542 11.50 19.57 22.73
C THR A 542 12.47 18.40 22.54
N ALA A 543 13.75 18.56 22.87
CA ALA A 543 14.75 17.51 22.74
C ALA A 543 14.76 16.63 23.99
N ARG A 544 14.74 15.32 23.82
CA ARG A 544 14.80 14.34 24.90
C ARG A 544 15.83 13.27 24.59
N HIS A 545 16.76 13.05 25.52
CA HIS A 545 17.64 11.90 25.49
C HIS A 545 16.87 10.65 25.92
N CYS A 546 17.06 9.55 25.20
CA CYS A 546 16.59 8.22 25.55
C CYS A 546 17.74 7.24 25.36
N LEU A 547 17.97 6.38 26.33
CA LEU A 547 18.80 5.20 26.16
C LEU A 547 17.95 4.15 25.44
N ALA A 548 18.26 3.91 24.17
CA ALA A 548 17.53 3.00 23.32
C ALA A 548 18.18 1.62 23.32
N VAL A 549 17.39 0.61 23.68
CA VAL A 549 17.83 -0.77 23.82
C VAL A 549 17.09 -1.62 22.80
N HIS A 550 17.81 -2.15 21.81
CA HIS A 550 17.26 -2.97 20.73
C HIS A 550 17.77 -4.40 20.83
N VAL A 551 16.88 -5.38 20.67
CA VAL A 551 17.26 -6.79 20.65
C VAL A 551 16.75 -7.42 19.35
N PRO A 552 17.56 -7.52 18.30
CA PRO A 552 17.12 -8.16 17.07
C PRO A 552 16.96 -9.67 17.29
N LEU A 553 15.71 -10.14 17.21
CA LEU A 553 15.30 -11.53 17.28
C LEU A 553 14.96 -12.07 15.88
N TRP A 554 14.97 -13.39 15.70
CA TRP A 554 14.56 -14.04 14.44
C TRP A 554 15.28 -13.44 13.22
N GLY A 555 16.61 -13.26 13.30
CA GLY A 555 17.39 -12.64 12.22
C GLY A 555 17.09 -11.16 11.94
N GLY A 556 16.46 -10.47 12.90
CA GLY A 556 15.98 -9.09 12.81
C GLY A 556 14.52 -8.96 12.37
N ASP A 557 13.82 -10.08 12.13
CA ASP A 557 12.40 -10.07 11.71
C ASP A 557 11.52 -9.51 12.82
N VAL A 558 11.90 -9.70 14.08
CA VAL A 558 11.28 -9.01 15.22
C VAL A 558 12.34 -8.26 15.99
N VAL A 559 12.10 -6.97 16.27
CA VAL A 559 13.04 -6.13 17.04
C VAL A 559 12.30 -5.43 18.16
N PRO A 560 12.22 -6.03 19.36
CA PRO A 560 11.82 -5.33 20.55
C PRO A 560 12.82 -4.22 20.88
N SER A 561 12.27 -3.07 21.23
CA SER A 561 12.97 -1.82 21.47
C SER A 561 12.43 -1.21 22.76
N VAL A 562 13.28 -1.08 23.77
CA VAL A 562 12.92 -0.44 25.05
C VAL A 562 13.63 0.91 25.10
N LEU A 563 12.86 1.99 25.20
CA LEU A 563 13.35 3.36 25.24
C LEU A 563 13.25 3.86 26.68
N LEU A 564 14.41 4.14 27.28
CA LEU A 564 14.54 4.53 28.68
C LEU A 564 14.88 6.02 28.75
N HIS A 565 14.00 6.83 29.33
CA HIS A 565 14.26 8.24 29.59
C HIS A 565 14.33 8.51 31.09
N PHE A 566 15.48 9.02 31.53
CA PHE A 566 15.74 9.40 32.91
C PHE A 566 15.75 10.91 33.04
N ALA A 567 15.09 11.44 34.05
CA ALA A 567 15.11 12.86 34.38
C ALA A 567 15.05 13.05 35.90
N THR A 568 15.81 14.01 36.41
CA THR A 568 15.69 14.46 37.81
C THR A 568 15.01 15.82 37.83
N THR A 569 14.01 15.99 38.69
CA THR A 569 13.33 17.27 38.90
C THR A 569 13.14 17.48 40.38
N GLY A 570 13.75 18.53 40.94
CA GLY A 570 13.79 18.72 42.39
C GLY A 570 14.50 17.56 43.10
N ARG A 571 13.79 16.86 43.98
CA ARG A 571 14.28 15.67 44.70
C ARG A 571 13.61 14.37 44.23
N THR A 572 13.09 14.32 43.01
CA THR A 572 12.47 13.12 42.45
C THR A 572 13.18 12.68 41.18
N LEU A 573 13.41 11.37 41.06
CA LEU A 573 13.89 10.72 39.85
C LEU A 573 12.69 10.17 39.07
N HIS A 574 12.58 10.55 37.80
CA HIS A 574 11.58 10.07 36.87
C HIS A 574 12.23 9.12 35.87
N LEU A 575 11.65 7.94 35.71
CA LEU A 575 12.01 6.95 34.71
C LEU A 575 10.79 6.68 33.83
N HIS A 576 10.88 7.08 32.57
CA HIS A 576 9.89 6.78 31.53
C HIS A 576 10.38 5.57 30.74
N ILE A 577 9.54 4.55 30.62
CA ILE A 577 9.80 3.36 29.82
C ILE A 577 8.74 3.27 28.74
N ASP A 578 9.17 3.37 27.48
CA ASP A 578 8.34 3.17 26.30
C ASP A 578 8.84 1.90 25.58
N VAL A 579 7.97 0.87 25.49
CA VAL A 579 8.28 -0.41 24.84
C VAL A 579 7.64 -0.44 23.46
N HIS A 580 8.45 -0.80 22.47
CA HIS A 580 8.11 -0.84 21.07
C HIS A 580 8.54 -2.17 20.46
N VAL A 581 7.74 -2.77 19.59
CA VAL A 581 8.11 -4.05 18.97
C VAL A 581 7.89 -3.97 17.47
N LEU A 582 8.97 -3.79 16.72
CA LEU A 582 8.95 -3.91 15.27
C LEU A 582 8.66 -5.36 14.90
N GLY A 583 7.44 -5.63 14.42
CA GLY A 583 7.01 -6.95 13.98
C GLY A 583 7.67 -7.42 12.67
N PRO A 584 7.30 -8.63 12.21
CA PRO A 584 7.87 -9.22 10.99
C PRO A 584 7.61 -8.37 9.76
N VAL A 585 8.51 -8.43 8.78
CA VAL A 585 8.24 -7.86 7.46
C VAL A 585 7.13 -8.63 6.77
N HIS A 586 6.43 -8.03 5.80
CA HIS A 586 5.33 -8.68 5.08
C HIS A 586 5.72 -10.09 4.57
N GLY A 587 4.89 -11.10 4.83
CA GLY A 587 5.15 -12.50 4.46
C GLY A 587 5.49 -12.77 2.98
N ALA A 588 5.08 -11.88 2.07
CA ALA A 588 5.45 -11.95 0.66
C ALA A 588 6.96 -11.73 0.42
N TYR A 589 7.64 -10.98 1.28
CA TYR A 589 9.07 -10.66 1.16
C TYR A 589 9.97 -11.83 1.58
N HIS A 590 9.43 -12.74 2.40
CA HIS A 590 10.07 -14.01 2.76
C HIS A 590 10.07 -15.04 1.63
N SER A 591 9.41 -14.75 0.50
CA SER A 591 9.37 -15.64 -0.66
C SER A 591 10.75 -16.00 -1.21
N VAL A 592 11.74 -15.12 -1.03
CA VAL A 592 13.14 -15.38 -1.43
C VAL A 592 13.74 -16.62 -0.77
N ASP A 593 13.32 -16.99 0.44
CA ASP A 593 13.82 -18.17 1.14
C ASP A 593 13.22 -19.48 0.61
N ARG A 594 12.13 -19.37 -0.15
CA ARG A 594 11.52 -20.50 -0.85
C ARG A 594 12.19 -20.77 -2.20
N LEU A 595 12.96 -19.81 -2.72
CA LEU A 595 13.66 -19.92 -3.99
C LEU A 595 14.97 -20.72 -3.80
N ARG A 596 14.85 -22.04 -3.59
CA ARG A 596 16.00 -22.96 -3.52
C ARG A 596 16.32 -23.54 -4.89
N GLY A 597 17.60 -23.58 -5.22
CA GLY A 597 18.12 -24.20 -6.44
C GLY A 597 17.66 -23.53 -7.74
N ASP A 598 17.90 -24.24 -8.84
CA ASP A 598 17.52 -23.81 -10.18
C ASP A 598 16.00 -23.73 -10.35
N LEU A 599 15.57 -22.94 -11.33
CA LEU A 599 14.15 -22.75 -11.63
C LEU A 599 13.54 -24.06 -12.16
N THR A 600 12.67 -24.68 -11.37
CA THR A 600 11.98 -25.92 -11.77
C THR A 600 11.00 -25.67 -12.93
N PRO A 601 10.70 -26.70 -13.76
CA PRO A 601 9.74 -26.56 -14.86
C PRO A 601 8.35 -26.10 -14.40
N GLU A 602 7.89 -26.56 -13.24
CA GLU A 602 6.60 -26.21 -12.65
C GLU A 602 6.57 -24.74 -12.20
N ALA A 603 7.65 -24.28 -11.55
CA ALA A 603 7.78 -22.88 -11.15
C ALA A 603 7.87 -21.96 -12.37
N ARG A 604 8.59 -22.37 -13.41
CA ARG A 604 8.62 -21.67 -14.69
C ARG A 604 7.24 -21.57 -15.33
N ARG A 605 6.45 -22.66 -15.30
CA ARG A 605 5.06 -22.65 -15.78
C ARG A 605 4.18 -21.70 -14.96
N GLY A 606 4.37 -21.67 -13.64
CA GLY A 606 3.70 -20.72 -12.75
C GLY A 606 3.96 -19.27 -13.17
N LEU A 607 5.24 -18.90 -13.33
CA LEU A 607 5.64 -17.54 -13.77
C LEU A 607 5.06 -17.18 -15.15
N LEU A 608 4.99 -18.13 -16.09
CA LEU A 608 4.36 -17.90 -17.40
C LEU A 608 2.84 -17.59 -17.27
N MET A 609 2.15 -18.32 -16.40
CA MET A 609 0.72 -18.10 -16.16
C MET A 609 0.44 -16.80 -15.41
N ASP A 610 1.28 -16.48 -14.43
CA ASP A 610 1.19 -15.21 -13.69
C ASP A 610 1.44 -14.03 -14.64
N ALA A 611 2.48 -14.10 -15.48
CA ALA A 611 2.80 -13.10 -16.50
C ALA A 611 1.59 -12.77 -17.39
N LEU A 612 0.80 -13.78 -17.79
CA LEU A 612 -0.41 -13.59 -18.59
C LEU A 612 -1.43 -12.69 -17.87
N GLY A 613 -1.58 -12.87 -16.56
CA GLY A 613 -2.53 -12.13 -15.73
C GLY A 613 -2.20 -10.64 -15.57
N HIS A 614 -0.92 -10.26 -15.57
CA HIS A 614 -0.50 -8.85 -15.41
C HIS A 614 0.05 -8.18 -16.68
N THR A 615 0.27 -8.91 -17.78
CA THR A 615 0.77 -8.36 -19.05
C THR A 615 -0.09 -7.20 -19.57
N GLY A 616 -1.42 -7.34 -19.54
CA GLY A 616 -2.32 -6.28 -20.00
C GLY A 616 -2.13 -4.97 -19.20
N ARG A 617 -2.13 -5.06 -17.87
CA ARG A 617 -1.91 -3.90 -16.99
C ARG A 617 -0.52 -3.29 -17.19
N ALA A 618 0.50 -4.12 -17.38
CA ALA A 618 1.86 -3.66 -17.66
C ALA A 618 1.95 -2.91 -19.00
N LEU A 619 1.35 -3.44 -20.07
CA LEU A 619 1.36 -2.83 -21.41
C LEU A 619 0.67 -1.47 -21.43
N PHE A 620 -0.56 -1.38 -20.91
CA PHE A 620 -1.31 -0.11 -20.90
C PHE A 620 -0.79 0.89 -19.86
N GLY A 621 -0.13 0.41 -18.79
CA GLY A 621 0.49 1.25 -17.77
C GLY A 621 1.88 1.80 -18.15
N ALA A 622 2.59 1.14 -19.06
CA ALA A 622 3.99 1.42 -19.39
C ALA A 622 4.26 2.87 -19.82
N PRO A 623 3.49 3.50 -20.74
CA PRO A 623 3.75 4.89 -21.14
C PRO A 623 3.69 5.88 -19.96
N PHE A 624 2.77 5.66 -19.02
CA PHE A 624 2.65 6.48 -17.82
C PHE A 624 3.81 6.29 -16.87
N ARG A 625 4.31 5.05 -16.72
CA ARG A 625 5.46 4.71 -15.88
C ARG A 625 6.76 5.29 -16.45
N VAL A 626 6.96 5.17 -17.77
CA VAL A 626 8.09 5.80 -18.48
C VAL A 626 8.04 7.32 -18.30
N ARG A 627 6.88 7.96 -18.48
CA ARG A 627 6.73 9.39 -18.24
C ARG A 627 6.99 9.78 -16.77
N ARG A 628 6.51 9.00 -15.79
CA ARG A 628 6.77 9.23 -14.35
C ARG A 628 8.26 9.10 -14.02
N HIS A 629 8.96 8.18 -14.67
CA HIS A 629 10.40 8.01 -14.53
C HIS A 629 11.18 9.16 -15.18
N ALA A 630 10.89 9.48 -16.44
CA ALA A 630 11.55 10.57 -17.16
C ALA A 630 11.31 11.96 -16.53
N SER A 631 10.14 12.15 -15.89
CA SER A 631 9.83 13.38 -15.16
C SER A 631 10.40 13.40 -13.74
N LEU A 632 11.11 12.37 -13.26
CA LEU A 632 11.59 12.32 -11.88
C LEU A 632 12.49 13.50 -11.55
N ASP A 633 13.52 13.79 -12.35
CA ASP A 633 14.43 14.91 -12.07
C ASP A 633 13.73 16.27 -12.18
N ALA A 634 12.77 16.40 -13.10
CA ALA A 634 11.96 17.61 -13.20
C ALA A 634 11.01 17.79 -12.00
N ARG A 635 10.37 16.70 -11.53
CA ARG A 635 9.52 16.70 -10.34
C ARG A 635 10.32 16.96 -9.08
N HIS A 636 11.49 16.33 -8.96
CA HIS A 636 12.43 16.55 -7.87
C HIS A 636 12.86 18.02 -7.82
N ARG A 637 13.40 18.58 -8.91
CA ARG A 637 13.77 20.01 -8.96
C ARG A 637 12.61 20.94 -8.58
N ARG A 638 11.39 20.66 -9.06
CA ARG A 638 10.20 21.45 -8.70
C ARG A 638 9.87 21.32 -7.22
N ARG A 639 9.83 20.11 -6.68
CA ARG A 639 9.61 19.85 -5.26
C ARG A 639 10.65 20.58 -4.42
N THR A 640 11.93 20.50 -4.77
CA THR A 640 13.00 21.21 -4.06
C THR A 640 12.79 22.72 -4.06
N VAL A 641 12.37 23.31 -5.19
CA VAL A 641 12.05 24.76 -5.24
C VAL A 641 10.85 25.11 -4.37
N ASP A 642 9.78 24.31 -4.41
CA ASP A 642 8.58 24.53 -3.60
C ASP A 642 8.87 24.36 -2.10
N GLU A 643 9.66 23.34 -1.72
CA GLU A 643 10.10 23.10 -0.34
C GLU A 643 11.01 24.25 0.13
N LEU A 644 11.97 24.72 -0.67
CA LEU A 644 12.79 25.88 -0.32
C LEU A 644 11.96 27.15 -0.15
N LYS A 645 10.85 27.30 -0.89
CA LYS A 645 9.91 28.41 -0.72
C LYS A 645 9.13 28.24 0.59
N ALA A 646 8.63 27.05 0.89
CA ALA A 646 7.96 26.75 2.14
C ALA A 646 8.88 26.99 3.36
N MET A 647 10.14 26.55 3.30
CA MET A 647 11.15 26.77 4.34
C MET A 647 11.41 28.25 4.67
N ARG A 648 11.25 29.14 3.68
CA ARG A 648 11.39 30.60 3.86
C ARG A 648 10.11 31.24 4.37
N GLN A 649 8.94 30.75 3.95
CA GLN A 649 7.64 31.35 4.24
C GLN A 649 7.04 30.87 5.56
N ASP A 650 7.34 29.63 5.96
CA ASP A 650 6.77 28.97 7.13
C ASP A 650 7.81 28.91 8.26
N PRO A 651 7.62 29.64 9.38
CA PRO A 651 8.48 29.54 10.55
C PRO A 651 8.45 28.15 11.19
N LEU A 652 7.35 27.40 11.06
CA LEU A 652 7.15 26.07 11.64
C LEU A 652 7.36 24.95 10.62
N TYR A 653 8.21 25.18 9.62
CA TYR A 653 8.55 24.17 8.62
C TYR A 653 9.07 22.88 9.27
N ASP A 654 8.48 21.75 8.90
CA ASP A 654 8.76 20.46 9.53
C ASP A 654 9.93 19.72 8.85
N HIS A 655 11.05 19.59 9.57
CA HIS A 655 12.22 18.81 9.15
C HIS A 655 12.16 17.32 9.54
N GLY A 656 11.11 16.88 10.22
CA GLY A 656 11.00 15.54 10.79
C GLY A 656 10.88 14.43 9.75
N ALA A 657 11.38 13.26 10.11
CA ALA A 657 11.15 12.04 9.36
C ALA A 657 9.66 11.69 9.43
N ARG A 658 9.07 11.37 8.27
CA ARG A 658 7.64 11.05 8.13
C ARG A 658 7.37 9.59 7.86
N VAL A 659 8.39 8.88 7.38
CA VAL A 659 8.30 7.48 6.97
C VAL A 659 9.58 6.76 7.36
N SER A 660 9.42 5.53 7.85
CA SER A 660 10.52 4.60 8.07
C SER A 660 10.44 3.46 7.06
N ILE A 661 11.60 3.11 6.48
CA ILE A 661 11.70 2.00 5.52
C ILE A 661 11.26 0.69 6.16
N ARG A 662 11.62 0.47 7.43
CA ARG A 662 11.24 -0.74 8.16
C ARG A 662 9.74 -0.80 8.48
N GLU A 663 9.13 0.34 8.84
CA GLU A 663 7.70 0.41 9.15
C GLU A 663 6.82 0.25 7.91
N MET A 664 7.23 0.80 6.76
CA MET A 664 6.52 0.63 5.48
C MET A 664 6.40 -0.83 5.05
N ALA A 665 7.26 -1.70 5.57
CA ALA A 665 7.33 -3.11 5.22
C ALA A 665 6.73 -4.04 6.30
N LEU A 666 6.15 -3.51 7.38
CA LEU A 666 5.58 -4.33 8.46
C LEU A 666 4.42 -5.19 7.97
N SER A 667 4.39 -6.42 8.44
CA SER A 667 3.24 -7.31 8.32
C SER A 667 2.15 -6.90 9.33
N PRO A 668 0.87 -6.95 8.96
CA PRO A 668 -0.22 -6.76 9.93
C PRO A 668 -0.33 -7.91 10.94
N GLU A 669 0.26 -9.07 10.63
CA GLU A 669 0.18 -10.28 11.45
C GLU A 669 1.58 -10.88 11.69
N TYR A 670 1.79 -11.46 12.86
CA TYR A 670 2.98 -12.25 13.16
C TYR A 670 2.95 -13.59 12.40
N HIS A 671 4.11 -14.07 11.96
CA HIS A 671 4.20 -15.30 11.16
C HIS A 671 4.33 -16.56 12.01
N ASN A 672 4.83 -16.41 13.24
CA ASN A 672 4.96 -17.49 14.21
C ASN A 672 4.51 -16.97 15.59
N TYR A 673 3.79 -17.78 16.36
CA TYR A 673 3.35 -17.42 17.71
C TYR A 673 4.53 -17.10 18.64
N PHE A 674 5.62 -17.86 18.54
CA PHE A 674 6.81 -17.64 19.37
C PHE A 674 7.49 -16.30 19.11
N GLN A 675 7.28 -15.67 17.95
CA GLN A 675 7.76 -14.31 17.72
C GLN A 675 7.16 -13.30 18.70
N VAL A 676 5.91 -13.51 19.14
CA VAL A 676 5.24 -12.65 20.12
C VAL A 676 5.75 -12.94 21.52
N VAL A 677 5.85 -14.23 21.87
CA VAL A 677 6.31 -14.70 23.19
C VAL A 677 7.73 -14.27 23.46
N ASP A 678 8.65 -14.53 22.51
CA ASP A 678 10.06 -14.17 22.66
C ASP A 678 10.22 -12.64 22.76
N ALA A 679 9.45 -11.87 21.99
CA ALA A 679 9.46 -10.42 22.09
C ALA A 679 9.03 -9.93 23.47
N ASP A 680 7.98 -10.53 24.05
CA ASP A 680 7.49 -10.19 25.38
C ASP A 680 8.52 -10.54 26.47
N GLU A 681 9.07 -11.76 26.42
CA GLU A 681 10.07 -12.22 27.38
C GLU A 681 11.29 -11.30 27.42
N ILE A 682 11.81 -10.92 26.24
CA ILE A 682 12.95 -10.01 26.13
C ILE A 682 12.63 -8.63 26.68
N THR A 683 11.46 -8.06 26.38
CA THR A 683 11.09 -6.74 26.90
C THR A 683 11.02 -6.74 28.43
N LEU A 684 10.40 -7.77 29.01
CA LEU A 684 10.31 -7.93 30.47
C LEU A 684 11.69 -8.11 31.11
N MET A 685 12.58 -8.86 30.46
CA MET A 685 13.94 -9.06 30.94
C MET A 685 14.74 -7.76 30.93
N VAL A 686 14.68 -6.98 29.84
CA VAL A 686 15.34 -5.66 29.76
C VAL A 686 14.81 -4.73 30.84
N GLU A 687 13.50 -4.62 31.01
CA GLU A 687 12.88 -3.81 32.07
C GLU A 687 13.38 -4.23 33.46
N ARG A 688 13.43 -5.53 33.74
CA ARG A 688 13.88 -6.07 35.03
C ARG A 688 15.36 -5.75 35.30
N HIS A 689 16.23 -5.88 34.30
CA HIS A 689 17.64 -5.51 34.42
C HIS A 689 17.83 -4.01 34.60
N THR A 690 17.06 -3.17 33.89
CA THR A 690 17.08 -1.72 34.07
C THR A 690 16.69 -1.32 35.49
N LEU A 691 15.60 -1.88 36.03
CA LEU A 691 15.15 -1.60 37.40
C LEU A 691 16.17 -2.07 38.44
N ALA A 692 16.77 -3.25 38.24
CA ALA A 692 17.81 -3.76 39.12
C ALA A 692 19.07 -2.88 39.11
N ALA A 693 19.50 -2.42 37.93
CA ALA A 693 20.65 -1.53 37.79
C ALA A 693 20.39 -0.15 38.44
N MET A 694 19.20 0.40 38.26
CA MET A 694 18.81 1.65 38.92
C MET A 694 18.80 1.51 40.44
N ARG A 695 18.26 0.40 40.97
CA ARG A 695 18.27 0.11 42.41
C ARG A 695 19.68 0.05 42.97
N GLU A 696 20.54 -0.73 42.35
CA GLU A 696 21.92 -0.91 42.79
C GLU A 696 22.69 0.41 42.78
N PHE A 697 22.45 1.23 41.75
CA PHE A 697 22.99 2.58 41.69
C PHE A 697 22.53 3.43 42.87
N LEU A 698 21.22 3.51 43.14
CA LEU A 698 20.66 4.32 44.24
C LEU A 698 21.14 3.83 45.62
N ASP A 699 21.14 2.50 45.84
CA ASP A 699 21.61 1.87 47.08
C ASP A 699 23.10 2.20 47.32
N SER A 700 23.94 2.11 46.28
CA SER A 700 25.37 2.42 46.40
C SER A 700 25.63 3.90 46.70
N HIS A 701 24.73 4.81 46.32
CA HIS A 701 24.83 6.25 46.62
C HIS A 701 24.17 6.65 47.95
N GLY A 702 23.52 5.70 48.64
CA GLY A 702 22.96 5.91 49.97
C GLY A 702 21.53 6.48 49.98
N TYR A 703 20.76 6.29 48.90
CA TYR A 703 19.34 6.67 48.85
C TYR A 703 18.44 5.53 49.33
N ASP A 704 17.28 5.86 49.92
CA ASP A 704 16.27 4.87 50.27
C ASP A 704 15.59 4.29 49.01
N THR A 705 15.52 2.97 48.94
CA THR A 705 14.88 2.22 47.83
C THR A 705 13.67 1.42 48.29
N ALA A 706 13.18 1.59 49.52
CA ALA A 706 12.01 0.87 50.05
C ALA A 706 10.75 1.12 49.20
N ASP A 707 10.40 2.38 48.97
CA ASP A 707 9.25 2.77 48.13
C ASP A 707 9.41 2.27 46.70
N PHE A 708 10.62 2.41 46.14
CA PHE A 708 10.96 1.91 44.82
C PHE A 708 10.73 0.39 44.71
N ARG A 709 11.13 -0.39 45.74
CA ARG A 709 10.95 -1.85 45.76
C ARG A 709 9.48 -2.25 45.79
N ALA A 710 8.66 -1.54 46.56
CA ALA A 710 7.21 -1.78 46.59
C ALA A 710 6.55 -1.49 45.23
N GLN A 711 6.95 -0.40 44.57
CA GLN A 711 6.48 -0.07 43.23
C GLN A 711 6.97 -1.07 42.18
N GLN A 712 8.24 -1.48 42.22
CA GLN A 712 8.81 -2.49 41.33
C GLN A 712 8.04 -3.81 41.43
N GLN A 713 7.73 -4.29 42.64
CA GLN A 713 6.97 -5.52 42.82
C GLN A 713 5.55 -5.41 42.25
N THR A 714 4.91 -4.25 42.39
CA THR A 714 3.57 -4.00 41.83
C THR A 714 3.59 -4.04 40.31
N ILE A 715 4.56 -3.38 39.68
CA ILE A 715 4.68 -3.31 38.21
C ILE A 715 4.99 -4.68 37.62
N LEU A 716 5.94 -5.41 38.21
CA LEU A 716 6.27 -6.77 37.78
C LEU A 716 5.10 -7.74 37.96
N ASN A 717 4.33 -7.61 39.05
CA ASN A 717 3.15 -8.45 39.29
C ASN A 717 1.98 -8.11 38.35
N GLN A 718 1.78 -6.83 38.00
CA GLN A 718 0.72 -6.43 37.07
C GLN A 718 0.97 -6.94 35.65
N GLY A 719 2.24 -7.07 35.22
CA GLY A 719 2.60 -7.69 33.94
C GLY A 719 2.20 -9.17 33.83
N VAL A 720 2.11 -9.89 34.94
CA VAL A 720 1.70 -11.31 34.99
C VAL A 720 0.18 -11.49 34.89
N ILE A 721 -0.61 -10.46 35.22
CA ILE A 721 -2.08 -10.57 35.33
C ILE A 721 -2.81 -10.29 34.00
N GLN A 722 -2.12 -9.80 32.96
CA GLN A 722 -2.74 -9.49 31.65
C GLN A 722 -2.70 -10.62 30.60
N GLN A 723 -2.17 -11.81 30.90
CA GLN A 723 -2.06 -12.89 29.90
C GLN A 723 -3.28 -13.83 29.78
N GLY A 724 -4.42 -13.53 30.40
CA GLY A 724 -5.55 -14.48 30.39
C GLY A 724 -6.94 -13.92 30.70
N GLY A 725 -7.40 -12.93 29.94
CA GLY A 725 -8.82 -12.54 29.90
C GLY A 725 -9.27 -11.61 31.03
N THR A 726 -9.85 -10.47 30.62
CA THR A 726 -10.62 -9.48 31.42
C THR A 726 -10.54 -9.62 32.94
N SER A 727 -9.58 -8.94 33.58
CA SER A 727 -9.66 -8.63 35.00
C SER A 727 -10.60 -7.44 35.19
N ILE A 728 -11.84 -7.72 35.55
CA ILE A 728 -12.73 -6.72 36.16
C ILE A 728 -12.14 -6.45 37.54
N ILE A 729 -11.67 -5.23 37.75
CA ILE A 729 -11.15 -4.78 39.05
C ILE A 729 -12.29 -4.86 40.06
N GLY A 730 -12.26 -5.90 40.89
CA GLY A 730 -13.06 -6.07 42.08
C GLY A 730 -12.21 -6.76 43.15
N ASN A 731 -11.90 -6.03 44.21
CA ASN A 731 -11.26 -6.41 45.47
C ASN A 731 -10.83 -7.90 45.57
N GLN A 732 -9.59 -8.20 45.18
CA GLN A 732 -9.00 -9.52 45.44
C GLN A 732 -7.89 -9.42 46.48
N ALA A 733 -8.02 -10.24 47.52
CA ALA A 733 -6.98 -10.53 48.49
C ALA A 733 -6.53 -11.97 48.26
N ILE A 734 -5.25 -12.20 47.97
CA ILE A 734 -4.71 -13.54 47.64
C ILE A 734 -3.67 -13.91 48.69
N GLY A 735 -3.94 -15.01 49.40
CA GLY A 735 -3.12 -15.55 50.49
C GLY A 735 -4.00 -16.22 51.55
N THR A 736 -3.51 -17.24 52.23
CA THR A 736 -4.22 -17.87 53.36
C THR A 736 -4.42 -16.85 54.47
N GLY A 737 -5.65 -16.36 54.64
CA GLY A 737 -6.04 -15.36 55.65
C GLY A 737 -6.27 -13.94 55.13
N ALA A 738 -6.19 -13.70 53.82
CA ALA A 738 -6.37 -12.37 53.26
C ALA A 738 -7.87 -11.98 53.18
N THR A 739 -8.25 -10.84 53.78
CA THR A 739 -9.61 -10.29 53.73
C THR A 739 -9.61 -8.91 53.09
N ALA A 740 -10.55 -8.66 52.16
CA ALA A 740 -10.77 -7.35 51.56
C ALA A 740 -12.10 -6.77 52.07
N THR A 741 -12.04 -5.64 52.77
CA THR A 741 -13.23 -4.93 53.28
C THR A 741 -13.42 -3.61 52.52
N GLN A 742 -14.65 -3.33 52.11
CA GLN A 742 -15.03 -2.09 51.44
C GLN A 742 -15.79 -1.20 52.43
N ASN A 743 -15.18 -0.09 52.84
CA ASN A 743 -15.91 0.98 53.52
C ASN A 743 -16.54 1.88 52.45
N LEU A 744 -17.79 1.59 52.08
CA LEU A 744 -18.62 2.59 51.40
C LEU A 744 -18.98 3.68 52.41
N PRO A 745 -18.68 4.97 52.14
CA PRO A 745 -19.24 6.06 52.93
C PRO A 745 -20.76 6.03 52.77
N GLN A 746 -21.47 5.77 53.86
CA GLN A 746 -22.92 5.89 53.90
C GLN A 746 -23.26 7.37 53.69
N GLN A 747 -23.68 7.72 52.47
CA GLN A 747 -24.26 9.04 52.18
C GLN A 747 -25.55 9.16 52.99
N SER A 748 -25.50 9.92 54.09
CA SER A 748 -26.69 10.38 54.81
C SER A 748 -27.47 11.34 53.91
N GLY A 749 -28.51 10.81 53.26
CA GLY A 749 -29.43 11.57 52.42
C GLY A 749 -30.69 12.00 53.18
N ALA A 750 -30.98 13.30 53.06
CA ALA A 750 -32.25 14.01 53.27
C ALA A 750 -32.77 14.20 54.72
N ALA A 751 -32.50 15.40 55.25
CA ALA A 751 -33.28 16.02 56.31
C ALA A 751 -34.73 16.27 55.83
N ALA A 752 -35.69 15.80 56.62
CA ALA A 752 -37.09 16.21 56.54
C ALA A 752 -37.25 17.69 56.95
N PRO A 753 -38.25 18.42 56.44
CA PRO A 753 -38.40 19.85 56.70
C PRO A 753 -38.90 20.10 58.13
N SER A 754 -38.22 20.97 58.86
CA SER A 754 -38.69 21.46 60.16
C SER A 754 -39.94 22.33 60.01
N PRO A 755 -40.92 22.22 60.93
CA PRO A 755 -42.14 23.02 60.90
C PRO A 755 -41.87 24.41 61.48
N ALA A 756 -42.19 25.45 60.71
CA ALA A 756 -42.35 26.79 61.25
C ALA A 756 -43.72 26.88 61.91
N GLY A 757 -43.73 27.16 63.22
CA GLY A 757 -44.95 27.40 63.98
C GLY A 757 -45.64 28.70 63.57
N GLY A 758 -46.96 28.64 63.50
CA GLY A 758 -47.85 29.78 63.36
C GLY A 758 -49.24 29.43 63.90
N SER A 759 -49.53 29.94 65.10
CA SER A 759 -50.83 30.34 65.65
C SER A 759 -52.07 29.45 65.43
N THR A 760 -52.66 28.92 66.51
CA THR A 760 -53.91 29.42 67.15
C THR A 760 -54.45 28.40 68.16
N THR A 761 -54.89 28.93 69.30
CA THR A 761 -55.65 28.33 70.43
C THR A 761 -55.03 27.23 71.27
#